data_AF-A0A925JR02-F1
#
_entry.id   AF-A0A925JR02-F1
#
_cell.length_a   1.000
_cell.length_b   1.000
_cell.length_c   1.000
_cell.angle_alpha   90.00
_cell.angle_beta   90.00
_cell.angle_gamma   90.00
#
_symmetry.space_group_name_H-M   'P 1'
#
loop_
_entity.id
_entity.type
_entity.pdbx_description
1 polymer ?
#
loop_
_entity_poly.entity_id
_entity_poly.type
_entity_poly.pdbx_seq_one_letter_code
_entity_poly.pdbx_strand_id
1 'polypeptide(L)'
;MTYDLPLTAYHCLKSAVWFLTGSFCFTVAVAQTDPEATRTQKEEDFYTIHTLPIPEGISLEIGGMAFLPNDALAVATRHGEVWTITNPYMKNGSLPQYRLFAQGLHEALGLNYVGGELYVAQRPELTRLRDLDGDGEADEYRTVYAWPLAGNYHEYAYGPVLDKEGNLVVTLNLGYTTSAVSLSRWHGWMLKITPEGKPKPFATGMRSPAALALNGEGDLFYSENQGEWVGSGSITHVAEGDFLGHPAGLRWAGLPGSPVQLRPADVPNTGEPKFEVAKRVPGLKTPSVWFPQTILGISTSGILNYGDQGKMGPFEGQLFVGDQGQSKVMRVALEKVKGVYQGAVFPFREGFSSGILRLNWGSDGSMFVGMTSRGWGSTGPQPFGLQRLEWNGKTPFEIKTVKARPDGFELEFTAPVEEATARDAASYNLTGFIYKYHSAYGSATINQLRCPVKAIALSDDHTKVRLVVDSLREGYIHEIIAEGIRSADRFALLHNYGYYTLNRIPDGPKLAITNQNRVRNAVAEHHSRPPKPTTASVAATSPGGNAKHVTSQPPDWKNGPDRTVAIAPVPGLKFDTEVITVKAGTKIKLTFQNTDDMLHNVVFTTPEAADFVGAQAATMGLNGQQLDYVPPLHHVLSHTRLLQPGESDTIYFTAPDQPGDYQYVCTYPGHYLLMRGVLKVVAR
;
A
#
# COMPACT_ATOMS: atom_id res chain seq x y z
N MET A 1 8.02 38.01 60.86
CA MET A 1 6.84 38.34 61.68
C MET A 1 5.90 37.15 61.59
N THR A 2 6.04 36.24 62.56
CA THR A 2 5.07 35.96 63.66
C THR A 2 4.11 34.83 63.25
N TYR A 3 4.40 33.57 63.65
CA TYR A 3 3.91 32.84 64.85
C TYR A 3 2.45 32.33 64.64
N ASP A 4 1.95 31.17 65.06
CA ASP A 4 2.39 29.99 65.82
C ASP A 4 1.20 28.98 65.80
N LEU A 5 1.43 27.66 65.53
CA LEU A 5 1.17 26.49 66.42
C LEU A 5 -0.33 26.08 66.69
N PRO A 6 -0.67 24.93 67.35
CA PRO A 6 -1.02 23.62 66.74
C PRO A 6 -2.20 22.86 67.47
N LEU A 7 -2.22 21.51 67.42
CA LEU A 7 -3.03 20.51 68.21
C LEU A 7 -4.46 20.23 67.69
N THR A 8 -5.02 19.00 67.62
CA THR A 8 -4.87 17.68 68.32
C THR A 8 -5.63 16.62 67.48
N ALA A 9 -5.09 15.43 67.14
CA ALA A 9 -5.05 14.14 67.87
C ALA A 9 -6.41 13.39 68.04
N TYR A 10 -6.52 12.13 67.55
CA TYR A 10 -6.68 10.86 68.33
C TYR A 10 -7.19 9.62 67.51
N HIS A 11 -6.36 8.56 67.50
CA HIS A 11 -6.64 7.10 67.62
C HIS A 11 -7.48 6.36 66.54
N CYS A 12 -7.27 5.08 66.14
CA CYS A 12 -6.52 3.88 66.59
C CYS A 12 -6.53 2.91 65.36
N LEU A 13 -5.65 1.91 65.10
CA LEU A 13 -5.35 0.73 65.91
C LEU A 13 -4.27 -0.15 65.19
N LYS A 14 -3.17 -0.44 65.90
CA LYS A 14 -2.40 -1.71 66.04
C LYS A 14 -2.02 -2.60 64.84
N SER A 15 -0.71 -2.54 64.54
CA SER A 15 0.31 -3.61 64.47
C SER A 15 -0.07 -5.10 64.37
N ALA A 16 0.57 -5.79 63.41
CA ALA A 16 1.19 -7.11 63.61
C ALA A 16 2.38 -7.27 62.66
N VAL A 17 3.58 -7.42 63.23
CA VAL A 17 4.85 -7.72 62.52
C VAL A 17 5.16 -9.19 62.75
N TRP A 18 5.34 -9.96 61.67
CA TRP A 18 5.95 -11.28 61.72
C TRP A 18 7.28 -11.24 60.98
N PHE A 19 8.36 -11.54 61.70
CA PHE A 19 9.69 -11.78 61.14
C PHE A 19 9.73 -13.19 60.52
N LEU A 20 10.10 -13.29 59.25
CA LEU A 20 10.49 -14.53 58.59
C LEU A 20 11.82 -14.27 57.87
N THR A 21 12.89 -14.79 58.45
CA THR A 21 14.22 -14.88 57.87
C THR A 21 14.20 -15.89 56.72
N GLY A 22 14.15 -15.41 55.48
CA GLY A 22 14.35 -16.22 54.27
C GLY A 22 15.71 -15.94 53.65
N SER A 23 16.57 -16.95 53.60
CA SER A 23 17.85 -16.92 52.89
C SER A 23 17.59 -16.85 51.37
N PHE A 24 17.99 -15.74 50.73
CA PHE A 24 17.89 -15.59 49.27
C PHE A 24 19.13 -16.22 48.61
N CYS A 25 19.00 -17.46 48.14
CA CYS A 25 19.90 -18.00 47.13
C CYS A 25 19.61 -17.33 45.79
N PHE A 26 20.54 -16.50 45.29
CA PHE A 26 20.54 -16.06 43.90
C PHE A 26 20.94 -17.23 43.00
N THR A 27 19.96 -17.97 42.49
CA THR A 27 20.17 -18.81 41.29
C THR A 27 20.13 -17.90 40.07
N VAL A 28 21.31 -17.63 39.49
CA VAL A 28 21.41 -17.08 38.13
C VAL A 28 20.92 -18.18 37.18
N ALA A 29 19.66 -18.09 36.75
CA ALA A 29 19.16 -18.91 35.67
C ALA A 29 19.79 -18.40 34.37
N VAL A 30 20.88 -19.03 33.94
CA VAL A 30 21.36 -18.88 32.57
C VAL A 30 20.33 -19.60 31.70
N ALA A 31 19.50 -18.84 30.98
CA ALA A 31 18.62 -19.42 29.97
C ALA A 31 19.51 -20.13 28.94
N GLN A 32 19.47 -21.47 28.92
CA GLN A 32 20.07 -22.25 27.85
C GLN A 32 19.28 -21.95 26.59
N THR A 33 19.84 -21.14 25.70
CA THR A 33 19.31 -20.99 24.34
C THR A 33 19.50 -22.33 23.63
N ASP A 34 18.41 -22.98 23.24
CA ASP A 34 18.43 -24.17 22.41
C ASP A 34 19.18 -23.85 21.10
N PRO A 35 20.35 -24.46 20.84
CA PRO A 35 21.14 -24.17 19.65
C PRO A 35 20.42 -24.58 18.35
N GLU A 36 19.32 -25.34 18.41
CA GLU A 36 18.50 -25.68 17.24
C GLU A 36 17.31 -24.74 17.00
N ALA A 37 17.03 -23.79 17.90
CA ALA A 37 15.87 -22.93 17.79
C ALA A 37 15.96 -21.93 16.61
N THR A 38 14.85 -21.75 15.88
CA THR A 38 14.72 -20.69 14.86
C THR A 38 14.81 -19.32 15.53
N ARG A 39 15.61 -18.43 14.95
CA ARG A 39 15.76 -17.04 15.39
C ARG A 39 14.84 -16.15 14.56
N THR A 40 13.95 -15.41 15.20
CA THR A 40 13.10 -14.43 14.52
C THR A 40 13.77 -13.06 14.48
N GLN A 41 13.38 -12.26 13.50
CA GLN A 41 13.86 -10.91 13.26
C GLN A 41 12.66 -9.97 13.17
N LYS A 42 12.85 -8.70 13.49
CA LYS A 42 11.87 -7.63 13.27
C LYS A 42 12.48 -6.49 12.47
N GLU A 43 11.64 -5.71 11.79
CA GLU A 43 12.12 -4.57 10.99
C GLU A 43 12.89 -3.55 11.85
N GLU A 44 12.43 -3.32 13.09
CA GLU A 44 13.03 -2.41 14.07
C GLU A 44 14.44 -2.84 14.54
N ASP A 45 14.83 -4.11 14.32
CA ASP A 45 16.18 -4.59 14.62
C ASP A 45 17.23 -4.02 13.64
N PHE A 46 16.79 -3.48 12.50
CA PHE A 46 17.63 -3.00 11.39
C PHE A 46 17.37 -1.53 11.04
N TYR A 47 16.11 -1.10 11.14
CA TYR A 47 15.66 0.19 10.64
C TYR A 47 14.94 1.01 11.72
N THR A 48 15.51 2.16 12.07
CA THR A 48 14.96 3.08 13.06
C THR A 48 14.18 4.19 12.38
N ILE A 49 12.95 4.45 12.85
CA ILE A 49 12.14 5.59 12.42
C ILE A 49 12.34 6.74 13.40
N HIS A 50 12.77 7.89 12.90
CA HIS A 50 12.89 9.13 13.65
C HIS A 50 11.79 10.10 13.23
N THR A 51 10.96 10.54 14.18
CA THR A 51 9.95 11.57 13.94
C THR A 51 10.56 12.95 14.05
N LEU A 52 10.43 13.76 13.01
CA LEU A 52 10.80 15.17 13.07
C LEU A 52 9.66 15.94 13.75
N PRO A 53 9.91 16.68 14.83
CA PRO A 53 8.89 17.50 15.45
C PRO A 53 8.50 18.64 14.51
N ILE A 54 7.19 18.87 14.41
CA ILE A 54 6.59 19.93 13.61
C ILE A 54 6.05 20.97 14.60
N PRO A 55 6.40 22.27 14.47
CA PRO A 55 5.88 23.32 15.33
C PRO A 55 4.36 23.39 15.33
N GLU A 56 3.78 23.77 16.48
CA GLU A 56 2.35 24.04 16.58
C GLU A 56 1.93 25.13 15.58
N GLY A 57 0.78 24.94 14.94
CA GLY A 57 0.24 25.85 13.93
C GLY A 57 0.68 25.55 12.49
N ILE A 58 1.67 24.68 12.26
CA ILE A 58 2.09 24.29 10.91
C ILE A 58 1.37 23.00 10.48
N SER A 59 0.56 23.08 9.42
CA SER A 59 -0.09 21.92 8.79
C SER A 59 0.75 21.44 7.61
N LEU A 60 1.75 20.59 7.87
CA LEU A 60 2.79 20.31 6.89
C LEU A 60 2.29 19.52 5.67
N GLU A 61 1.36 18.57 5.88
CA GLU A 61 0.67 17.79 4.82
C GLU A 61 1.47 17.65 3.51
N ILE A 62 2.62 16.96 3.58
CA ILE A 62 3.68 17.11 2.59
C ILE A 62 3.22 16.61 1.22
N GLY A 63 3.15 17.52 0.25
CA GLY A 63 2.89 17.26 -1.15
C GLY A 63 4.15 17.19 -2.01
N GLY A 64 5.29 17.71 -1.56
CA GLY A 64 6.57 17.65 -2.28
C GLY A 64 7.77 17.81 -1.35
N MET A 65 8.93 17.26 -1.74
CA MET A 65 10.17 17.34 -0.96
C MET A 65 11.39 17.49 -1.87
N ALA A 66 12.31 18.38 -1.52
CA ALA A 66 13.60 18.54 -2.21
C ALA A 66 14.68 18.95 -1.20
N PHE A 67 15.84 18.29 -1.25
CA PHE A 67 16.99 18.72 -0.47
C PHE A 67 17.71 19.87 -1.17
N LEU A 68 18.13 20.85 -0.38
CA LEU A 68 18.97 21.96 -0.80
C LEU A 68 20.46 21.59 -0.61
N PRO A 69 21.40 22.28 -1.28
CA PRO A 69 22.84 21.97 -1.21
C PRO A 69 23.45 22.06 0.20
N ASN A 70 22.77 22.73 1.13
CA ASN A 70 23.20 22.94 2.51
C ASN A 70 22.54 21.96 3.51
N ASP A 71 22.05 20.81 3.05
CA ASP A 71 21.34 19.81 3.86
C ASP A 71 19.98 20.26 4.44
N ALA A 72 19.50 21.46 4.12
CA ALA A 72 18.14 21.85 4.44
C ALA A 72 17.15 21.11 3.54
N LEU A 73 15.98 20.79 4.09
CA LEU A 73 14.90 20.13 3.36
C LEU A 73 13.82 21.16 3.03
N ALA A 74 13.60 21.44 1.75
CA ALA A 74 12.43 22.16 1.30
C ALA A 74 11.24 21.21 1.18
N VAL A 75 10.08 21.62 1.68
CA VAL A 75 8.83 20.85 1.61
C VAL A 75 7.70 21.71 1.09
N ALA A 76 6.95 21.20 0.11
CA ALA A 76 5.72 21.81 -0.36
C ALA A 76 4.53 21.18 0.38
N THR A 77 3.57 22.01 0.79
CA THR A 77 2.39 21.58 1.54
C THR A 77 1.16 21.64 0.66
N ARG A 78 0.19 20.76 0.94
CA ARG A 78 -1.11 20.80 0.25
C ARG A 78 -1.89 22.10 0.48
N HIS A 79 -1.54 22.86 1.53
CA HIS A 79 -2.12 24.17 1.85
C HIS A 79 -1.55 25.32 1.01
N GLY A 80 -0.60 25.04 0.11
CA GLY A 80 -0.09 26.05 -0.81
C GLY A 80 1.15 26.79 -0.32
N GLU A 81 1.90 26.17 0.58
CA GLU A 81 3.11 26.73 1.16
C GLU A 81 4.34 25.92 0.73
N VAL A 82 5.51 26.57 0.76
CA VAL A 82 6.81 25.90 0.75
C VAL A 82 7.55 26.33 2.00
N TRP A 83 8.03 25.35 2.76
CA TRP A 83 8.83 25.57 3.96
C TRP A 83 10.25 25.05 3.74
N THR A 84 11.24 25.78 4.24
CA THR A 84 12.61 25.31 4.36
C THR A 84 12.85 24.84 5.79
N ILE A 85 13.29 23.60 5.95
CA ILE A 85 13.56 22.93 7.22
C ILE A 85 15.07 22.80 7.38
N THR A 86 15.67 23.56 8.28
CA THR A 86 17.09 23.43 8.61
C THR A 86 17.30 22.39 9.70
N ASN A 87 18.47 21.73 9.67
CA ASN A 87 18.81 20.60 10.54
C ASN A 87 17.72 19.48 10.58
N PRO A 88 17.20 18.99 9.44
CA PRO A 88 16.18 17.95 9.43
C PRO A 88 16.70 16.60 9.99
N TYR A 89 18.02 16.44 10.09
CA TYR A 89 18.67 15.27 10.69
C TYR A 89 18.68 15.28 12.23
N MET A 90 18.30 16.41 12.86
CA MET A 90 18.41 16.60 14.32
C MET A 90 19.82 16.32 14.86
N LYS A 91 20.85 16.75 14.12
CA LYS A 91 22.25 16.59 14.52
C LYS A 91 22.47 17.29 15.87
N ASN A 92 23.31 16.70 16.70
CA ASN A 92 23.67 17.20 18.04
C ASN A 92 22.48 17.40 19.00
N GLY A 93 21.36 16.71 18.78
CA GLY A 93 20.16 16.82 19.62
C GLY A 93 19.39 18.13 19.48
N SER A 94 19.72 18.96 18.48
CA SER A 94 18.99 20.21 18.20
C SER A 94 17.75 19.95 17.35
N LEU A 95 16.67 20.67 17.63
CA LEU A 95 15.42 20.59 16.88
C LEU A 95 15.57 21.18 15.47
N PRO A 96 14.79 20.70 14.49
CA PRO A 96 14.71 21.33 13.17
C PRO A 96 14.06 22.72 13.29
N GLN A 97 14.48 23.66 12.44
CA GLN A 97 13.86 24.98 12.34
C GLN A 97 13.12 25.11 11.02
N TYR A 98 11.90 25.63 11.08
CA TYR A 98 11.02 25.80 9.94
C TYR A 98 10.95 27.27 9.58
N ARG A 99 11.23 27.59 8.32
CA ARG A 99 11.03 28.93 7.76
C ARG A 99 10.11 28.85 6.57
N LEU A 100 9.09 29.71 6.53
CA LEU A 100 8.23 29.84 5.37
C LEU A 100 9.06 30.46 4.24
N PHE A 101 9.15 29.76 3.12
CA PHE A 101 9.86 30.22 1.93
C PHE A 101 8.89 30.80 0.90
N ALA A 102 7.74 30.15 0.70
CA ALA A 102 6.73 30.60 -0.25
C ALA A 102 5.31 30.28 0.24
N GLN A 103 4.32 31.05 -0.22
CA GLN A 103 2.89 30.85 0.09
C GLN A 103 1.99 31.32 -1.05
N GLY A 104 0.71 30.93 -1.02
CA GLY A 104 -0.28 31.33 -2.03
C GLY A 104 -0.33 30.42 -3.26
N LEU A 105 0.28 29.23 -3.18
CA LEU A 105 0.21 28.21 -4.22
C LEU A 105 -1.12 27.44 -4.13
N HIS A 106 -1.60 26.88 -5.23
CA HIS A 106 -2.84 26.13 -5.29
C HIS A 106 -2.56 24.62 -5.22
N GLU A 107 -2.65 24.04 -4.02
CA GLU A 107 -2.52 22.59 -3.79
C GLU A 107 -1.21 22.03 -4.39
N ALA A 108 -0.08 22.36 -3.75
CA ALA A 108 1.25 21.96 -4.21
C ALA A 108 1.51 20.47 -3.92
N LEU A 109 1.60 19.66 -4.98
CA LEU A 109 1.74 18.20 -4.90
C LEU A 109 3.02 17.69 -5.58
N GLY A 110 4.02 18.55 -5.69
CA GLY A 110 5.41 18.13 -5.74
C GLY A 110 6.38 19.29 -5.87
N LEU A 111 7.64 18.99 -5.64
CA LEU A 111 8.71 19.97 -5.44
C LEU A 111 10.02 19.36 -5.93
N ASN A 112 10.83 20.16 -6.63
CA ASN A 112 12.18 19.77 -7.02
C ASN A 112 13.12 20.98 -6.97
N TYR A 113 14.40 20.74 -6.73
CA TYR A 113 15.44 21.77 -6.73
C TYR A 113 16.32 21.57 -7.95
N VAL A 114 16.24 22.49 -8.91
CA VAL A 114 16.91 22.37 -10.22
C VAL A 114 17.63 23.67 -10.53
N GLY A 115 18.93 23.57 -10.82
CA GLY A 115 19.71 24.73 -11.27
C GLY A 115 19.79 25.89 -10.28
N GLY A 116 19.65 25.63 -8.98
CA GLY A 116 19.68 26.67 -7.95
C GLY A 116 18.29 27.16 -7.50
N GLU A 117 17.23 26.73 -8.17
CA GLU A 117 15.88 27.27 -8.02
C GLU A 117 14.90 26.15 -7.64
N LEU A 118 13.79 26.49 -6.97
CA LEU A 118 12.73 25.54 -6.63
C LEU A 118 11.65 25.53 -7.71
N TYR A 119 11.21 24.34 -8.10
CA TYR A 119 10.12 24.14 -9.03
C TYR A 119 8.99 23.36 -8.35
N VAL A 120 7.78 23.87 -8.44
CA VAL A 120 6.58 23.34 -7.79
C VAL A 120 5.56 22.94 -8.83
N ALA A 121 5.09 21.69 -8.78
CA ALA A 121 3.84 21.33 -9.45
C ALA A 121 2.68 21.69 -8.50
N GLN A 122 1.96 22.74 -8.86
CA GLN A 122 0.69 23.08 -8.24
C GLN A 122 -0.44 22.77 -9.19
N ARG A 123 -1.68 22.79 -8.70
CA ARG A 123 -2.84 22.30 -9.45
C ARG A 123 -2.99 22.89 -10.86
N PRO A 124 -2.85 24.20 -11.11
CA PRO A 124 -3.03 24.77 -12.45
C PRO A 124 -1.75 24.87 -13.29
N GLU A 125 -0.57 24.72 -12.68
CA GLU A 125 0.68 25.04 -13.37
C GLU A 125 1.94 24.46 -12.70
N LEU A 126 3.00 24.45 -13.49
CA LEU A 126 4.37 24.32 -13.01
C LEU A 126 4.93 25.72 -12.75
N THR A 127 5.35 25.98 -11.52
CA THR A 127 5.85 27.29 -11.08
C THR A 127 7.29 27.19 -10.64
N ARG A 128 8.06 28.21 -10.96
CA ARG A 128 9.43 28.39 -10.52
C ARG A 128 9.48 29.47 -9.45
N LEU A 129 10.13 29.18 -8.34
CA LEU A 129 10.27 30.04 -7.18
C LEU A 129 11.73 30.44 -7.01
N ARG A 130 11.97 31.74 -6.79
CA ARG A 130 13.32 32.29 -6.63
C ARG A 130 13.39 33.29 -5.49
N ASP A 131 14.46 33.17 -4.72
CA ASP A 131 14.95 34.16 -3.77
C ASP A 131 15.99 35.02 -4.51
N LEU A 132 15.69 36.29 -4.72
CA LEU A 132 16.49 37.21 -5.53
C LEU A 132 17.45 38.05 -4.69
N ASP A 133 17.17 38.22 -3.40
CA ASP A 133 18.00 39.02 -2.48
C ASP A 133 18.75 38.19 -1.42
N GLY A 134 18.49 36.88 -1.37
CA GLY A 134 19.15 35.92 -0.50
C GLY A 134 18.62 35.95 0.93
N ASP A 135 17.45 36.55 1.16
CA ASP A 135 16.90 36.67 2.50
C ASP A 135 16.32 35.35 3.03
N GLY A 136 16.12 34.34 2.18
CA GLY A 136 15.53 33.04 2.51
C GLY A 136 14.03 32.93 2.25
N GLU A 137 13.44 33.84 1.47
CA GLU A 137 12.04 33.87 1.02
C GLU A 137 11.96 33.99 -0.51
N ALA A 138 10.84 33.59 -1.10
CA ALA A 138 10.63 33.68 -2.54
C ALA A 138 10.12 35.07 -2.96
N ASP A 139 10.92 35.80 -3.73
CA ASP A 139 10.56 37.08 -4.35
C ASP A 139 9.80 36.92 -5.67
N GLU A 140 10.12 35.88 -6.44
CA GLU A 140 9.52 35.64 -7.75
C GLU A 140 8.76 34.32 -7.80
N TYR A 141 7.52 34.40 -8.29
CA TYR A 141 6.68 33.27 -8.67
C TYR A 141 6.47 33.34 -10.18
N ARG A 142 7.19 32.52 -10.93
CA ARG A 142 7.10 32.50 -12.39
C ARG A 142 6.43 31.21 -12.87
N THR A 143 5.27 31.35 -13.50
CA THR A 143 4.66 30.28 -14.28
C THR A 143 5.62 29.83 -15.39
N VAL A 144 6.04 28.58 -15.33
CA VAL A 144 6.81 27.92 -16.40
C VAL A 144 5.86 27.44 -17.48
N TYR A 145 4.78 26.76 -17.08
CA TYR A 145 3.73 26.32 -17.98
C TYR A 145 2.43 26.09 -17.21
N ALA A 146 1.31 26.59 -17.75
CA ALA A 146 -0.02 26.41 -17.18
C ALA A 146 -0.88 25.48 -18.05
N TRP A 147 -1.71 24.66 -17.40
CA TRP A 147 -2.69 23.79 -18.06
C TRP A 147 -4.12 24.14 -17.64
N PRO A 148 -5.13 23.89 -18.49
CA PRO A 148 -6.52 24.17 -18.14
C PRO A 148 -7.02 23.31 -16.97
N LEU A 149 -7.95 23.84 -16.18
CA LEU A 149 -8.65 23.14 -15.09
C LEU A 149 -10.17 23.35 -15.21
N ALA A 150 -10.94 22.36 -14.76
CA ALA A 150 -12.39 22.39 -14.67
C ALA A 150 -12.88 22.66 -13.23
N GLY A 151 -11.95 22.75 -12.28
CA GLY A 151 -12.25 22.93 -10.85
C GLY A 151 -12.73 21.65 -10.17
N ASN A 152 -12.56 20.49 -10.81
CA ASN A 152 -12.95 19.21 -10.23
C ASN A 152 -11.93 18.76 -9.17
N TYR A 153 -12.40 18.33 -7.99
CA TYR A 153 -11.56 17.98 -6.83
C TYR A 153 -10.42 16.98 -7.12
N HIS A 154 -10.57 16.08 -8.09
CA HIS A 154 -9.54 15.07 -8.41
C HIS A 154 -8.53 15.51 -9.48
N GLU A 155 -8.68 16.69 -10.09
CA GLU A 155 -7.70 17.23 -11.07
C GLU A 155 -6.40 17.70 -10.37
N TYR A 156 -5.62 16.76 -9.83
CA TYR A 156 -4.30 16.97 -9.24
C TYR A 156 -3.19 17.02 -10.28
N ALA A 157 -2.05 17.62 -9.92
CA ALA A 157 -0.83 17.61 -10.70
C ALA A 157 0.36 17.14 -9.84
N TYR A 158 1.16 16.21 -10.35
CA TYR A 158 2.30 15.64 -9.63
C TYR A 158 3.62 15.86 -10.37
N GLY A 159 4.73 15.80 -9.63
CA GLY A 159 6.07 16.14 -10.12
C GLY A 159 6.54 17.51 -9.59
N PRO A 160 7.53 18.18 -10.20
CA PRO A 160 8.28 17.72 -11.36
C PRO A 160 9.39 16.73 -10.99
N VAL A 161 9.69 15.79 -11.88
CA VAL A 161 10.97 15.07 -11.90
C VAL A 161 11.79 15.61 -13.07
N LEU A 162 13.09 15.82 -12.86
CA LEU A 162 14.00 16.22 -13.93
C LEU A 162 14.43 14.96 -14.72
N ASP A 163 14.15 14.92 -16.02
CA ASP A 163 14.63 13.84 -16.88
C ASP A 163 16.08 14.03 -17.33
N LYS A 164 16.65 13.00 -17.97
CA LYS A 164 18.05 13.02 -18.46
C LYS A 164 18.31 14.07 -19.56
N GLU A 165 17.26 14.57 -20.20
CA GLU A 165 17.34 15.64 -21.19
C GLU A 165 17.16 17.04 -20.56
N GLY A 166 16.96 17.12 -19.24
CA GLY A 166 16.76 18.37 -18.51
C GLY A 166 15.32 18.90 -18.56
N ASN A 167 14.34 18.11 -19.00
CA ASN A 167 12.93 18.49 -18.95
C ASN A 167 12.33 18.21 -17.58
N LEU A 168 11.41 19.07 -17.17
CA LEU A 168 10.57 18.92 -15.99
C LEU A 168 9.35 18.07 -16.38
N VAL A 169 9.25 16.88 -15.80
CA VAL A 169 8.20 15.92 -16.10
C VAL A 169 7.11 15.99 -15.05
N VAL A 170 5.86 16.14 -15.49
CA VAL A 170 4.67 16.17 -14.63
C VAL A 170 3.61 15.18 -15.11
N THR A 171 2.75 14.75 -14.20
CA THR A 171 1.52 14.00 -14.53
C THR A 171 0.29 14.72 -14.05
N LEU A 172 -0.76 14.67 -14.85
CA LEU A 172 -2.05 15.30 -14.57
C LEU A 172 -3.08 14.21 -14.32
N ASN A 173 -3.69 14.22 -13.14
CA ASN A 173 -4.65 13.25 -12.67
C ASN A 173 -5.96 13.34 -13.48
N LEU A 174 -6.79 12.29 -13.48
CA LEU A 174 -8.16 12.43 -13.99
C LEU A 174 -9.04 13.13 -12.95
N GLY A 175 -10.05 13.86 -13.43
CA GLY A 175 -11.17 14.28 -12.59
C GLY A 175 -12.11 13.11 -12.28
N TYR A 176 -13.06 13.30 -11.37
CA TYR A 176 -14.06 12.29 -11.03
C TYR A 176 -15.47 12.88 -10.99
N THR A 177 -16.44 12.20 -11.60
CA THR A 177 -17.87 12.54 -11.50
C THR A 177 -18.66 11.33 -11.00
N THR A 178 -19.35 10.61 -11.89
CA THR A 178 -19.84 9.25 -11.63
C THR A 178 -18.80 8.19 -12.02
N SER A 179 -17.73 8.62 -12.71
CA SER A 179 -16.57 7.82 -13.09
C SER A 179 -15.38 8.76 -13.35
N ALA A 180 -14.17 8.20 -13.42
CA ALA A 180 -12.97 8.93 -13.79
C ALA A 180 -13.09 9.52 -15.21
N VAL A 181 -12.83 10.83 -15.32
CA VAL A 181 -13.11 11.63 -16.52
C VAL A 181 -11.99 12.64 -16.80
N SER A 182 -11.70 12.86 -18.07
CA SER A 182 -10.79 13.91 -18.52
C SER A 182 -11.60 15.14 -18.95
N LEU A 183 -11.83 16.04 -17.98
CA LEU A 183 -12.62 17.26 -18.19
C LEU A 183 -11.79 18.33 -18.89
N SER A 184 -10.55 18.49 -18.46
CA SER A 184 -9.62 19.50 -18.96
C SER A 184 -8.52 18.90 -19.82
N ARG A 185 -7.98 19.70 -20.74
CA ARG A 185 -6.92 19.28 -21.66
C ARG A 185 -5.75 18.67 -20.89
N TRP A 186 -5.28 17.53 -21.37
CA TRP A 186 -4.14 16.77 -20.83
C TRP A 186 -4.34 16.11 -19.46
N HIS A 187 -5.52 16.15 -18.85
CA HIS A 187 -5.76 15.35 -17.65
C HIS A 187 -5.83 13.86 -18.01
N GLY A 188 -5.12 13.01 -17.25
CA GLY A 188 -4.79 11.63 -17.60
C GLY A 188 -3.54 11.48 -18.48
N TRP A 189 -2.69 12.51 -18.56
CA TRP A 189 -1.44 12.50 -19.34
C TRP A 189 -0.21 12.78 -18.49
N MET A 190 0.92 12.34 -19.03
CA MET A 190 2.26 12.79 -18.67
C MET A 190 2.74 13.83 -19.68
N LEU A 191 3.30 14.93 -19.17
CA LEU A 191 3.88 16.00 -19.96
C LEU A 191 5.38 16.14 -19.63
N LYS A 192 6.20 16.30 -20.65
CA LYS A 192 7.58 16.80 -20.51
C LYS A 192 7.59 18.29 -20.82
N ILE A 193 8.12 19.12 -19.93
CA ILE A 193 8.14 20.58 -20.08
C ILE A 193 9.61 21.02 -20.08
N THR A 194 10.06 21.70 -21.14
CA THR A 194 11.43 22.25 -21.16
C THR A 194 11.57 23.34 -20.10
N PRO A 195 12.79 23.66 -19.62
CA PRO A 195 13.00 24.77 -18.68
C PRO A 195 12.44 26.11 -19.15
N GLU A 196 12.34 26.33 -20.46
CA GLU A 196 11.75 27.53 -21.08
C GLU A 196 10.21 27.50 -21.15
N GLY A 197 9.56 26.44 -20.65
CA GLY A 197 8.11 26.34 -20.58
C GLY A 197 7.43 25.75 -21.82
N LYS A 198 8.16 25.01 -22.67
CA LYS A 198 7.56 24.34 -23.83
C LYS A 198 7.05 22.94 -23.45
N PRO A 199 5.74 22.68 -23.48
CA PRO A 199 5.19 21.37 -23.15
C PRO A 199 5.31 20.40 -24.34
N LYS A 200 5.47 19.12 -24.03
CA LYS A 200 5.32 17.99 -24.96
C LYS A 200 4.48 16.91 -24.29
N PRO A 201 3.28 16.58 -24.81
CA PRO A 201 2.55 15.41 -24.34
C PRO A 201 3.38 14.15 -24.64
N PHE A 202 3.53 13.27 -23.64
CA PHE A 202 4.49 12.16 -23.72
C PHE A 202 3.80 10.80 -23.74
N ALA A 203 2.88 10.56 -22.81
CA ALA A 203 2.09 9.33 -22.70
C ALA A 203 0.73 9.64 -22.06
N THR A 204 -0.25 8.76 -22.25
CA THR A 204 -1.61 8.93 -21.69
C THR A 204 -2.14 7.63 -21.11
N GLY A 205 -3.31 7.69 -20.47
CA GLY A 205 -3.99 6.55 -19.90
C GLY A 205 -3.72 6.32 -18.42
N MET A 206 -3.23 7.35 -17.73
CA MET A 206 -3.11 7.36 -16.28
C MET A 206 -4.45 7.71 -15.65
N ARG A 207 -4.75 7.12 -14.49
CA ARG A 207 -5.94 7.48 -13.70
C ARG A 207 -5.55 8.37 -12.52
N SER A 208 -4.72 7.83 -11.63
CA SER A 208 -4.29 8.44 -10.38
C SER A 208 -2.76 8.32 -10.17
N PRO A 209 -1.94 9.03 -10.99
CA PRO A 209 -0.50 8.83 -11.06
C PRO A 209 0.28 9.58 -9.96
N ALA A 210 0.12 9.19 -8.69
CA ALA A 210 0.55 9.96 -7.51
C ALA A 210 2.06 10.21 -7.39
N ALA A 211 2.92 9.44 -8.07
CA ALA A 211 4.35 9.67 -8.08
C ALA A 211 5.04 9.28 -9.38
N LEU A 212 6.21 9.89 -9.57
CA LEU A 212 7.10 9.74 -10.72
C LEU A 212 8.53 9.59 -10.19
N ALA A 213 9.34 8.78 -10.85
CA ALA A 213 10.77 8.69 -10.58
C ALA A 213 11.53 8.15 -11.79
N LEU A 214 12.83 8.40 -11.83
CA LEU A 214 13.75 7.68 -12.71
C LEU A 214 14.39 6.52 -11.95
N ASN A 215 14.66 5.41 -12.63
CA ASN A 215 15.57 4.40 -12.11
C ASN A 215 17.04 4.80 -12.33
N GLY A 216 17.99 3.96 -11.92
CA GLY A 216 19.43 4.20 -12.10
C GLY A 216 19.88 4.37 -13.55
N GLU A 217 19.12 3.87 -14.52
CA GLU A 217 19.40 4.02 -15.96
C GLU A 217 18.81 5.32 -16.56
N GLY A 218 18.06 6.09 -15.76
CA GLY A 218 17.32 7.26 -16.24
C GLY A 218 16.02 6.92 -16.96
N ASP A 219 15.54 5.68 -16.89
CA ASP A 219 14.24 5.27 -17.42
C ASP A 219 13.13 5.74 -16.47
N LEU A 220 12.05 6.29 -17.03
CA LEU A 220 10.96 6.91 -16.29
C LEU A 220 9.91 5.89 -15.83
N PHE A 221 9.51 5.98 -14.56
CA PHE A 221 8.46 5.19 -13.96
C PHE A 221 7.41 6.10 -13.32
N TYR A 222 6.18 5.59 -13.26
CA TYR A 222 5.12 6.19 -12.46
C TYR A 222 4.43 5.13 -11.59
N SER A 223 3.84 5.56 -10.48
CA SER A 223 2.95 4.74 -9.66
C SER A 223 1.49 4.99 -10.03
N GLU A 224 0.66 3.96 -9.92
CA GLU A 224 -0.77 4.01 -10.20
C GLU A 224 -1.56 3.43 -9.03
N ASN A 225 -2.74 4.01 -8.76
CA ASN A 225 -3.67 3.52 -7.74
C ASN A 225 -4.78 2.67 -8.37
N GLN A 226 -5.30 1.71 -7.60
CA GLN A 226 -6.46 0.93 -8.01
C GLN A 226 -7.64 1.84 -8.39
N GLY A 227 -8.41 1.41 -9.40
CA GLY A 227 -9.66 2.06 -9.79
C GLY A 227 -10.16 1.56 -11.13
N GLU A 228 -10.94 2.37 -11.85
CA GLU A 228 -11.40 2.04 -13.18
C GLU A 228 -10.20 1.72 -14.09
N TRP A 229 -10.28 0.63 -14.86
CA TRP A 229 -9.23 0.14 -15.76
C TRP A 229 -7.91 -0.24 -15.09
N VAL A 230 -7.81 -0.14 -13.76
CA VAL A 230 -6.64 -0.46 -12.97
C VAL A 230 -7.03 -1.44 -11.88
N GLY A 231 -6.77 -2.73 -12.12
CA GLY A 231 -7.17 -3.81 -11.21
C GLY A 231 -6.58 -3.69 -9.80
N SER A 232 -5.36 -3.18 -9.67
CA SER A 232 -4.64 -3.01 -8.41
C SER A 232 -3.50 -1.99 -8.55
N GLY A 233 -2.90 -1.56 -7.44
CA GLY A 233 -1.75 -0.66 -7.46
C GLY A 233 -0.59 -1.21 -8.30
N SER A 234 0.17 -0.32 -8.95
CA SER A 234 1.32 -0.75 -9.76
C SER A 234 2.39 0.32 -9.92
N ILE A 235 3.58 -0.09 -10.34
CA ILE A 235 4.53 0.81 -11.01
C ILE A 235 4.74 0.36 -12.46
N THR A 236 4.92 1.33 -13.35
CA THR A 236 5.06 1.06 -14.79
C THR A 236 6.12 1.96 -15.39
N HIS A 237 7.08 1.36 -16.10
CA HIS A 237 7.99 2.09 -16.98
C HIS A 237 7.21 2.82 -18.07
N VAL A 238 7.55 4.06 -18.40
CA VAL A 238 6.86 4.89 -19.40
C VAL A 238 7.82 5.30 -20.51
N ALA A 239 7.42 5.06 -21.75
CA ALA A 239 8.07 5.52 -22.97
C ALA A 239 7.13 6.43 -23.76
N GLU A 240 7.68 7.18 -24.71
CA GLU A 240 6.91 8.09 -25.54
C GLU A 240 5.87 7.33 -26.37
N GLY A 241 4.62 7.82 -26.39
CA GLY A 241 3.53 7.22 -27.15
C GLY A 241 2.84 6.05 -26.46
N ASP A 242 3.24 5.70 -25.22
CA ASP A 242 2.56 4.66 -24.46
C ASP A 242 1.13 5.05 -24.08
N PHE A 243 0.26 4.04 -24.10
CA PHE A 243 -1.07 4.07 -23.49
C PHE A 243 -1.09 3.19 -22.23
N LEU A 244 -1.33 3.80 -21.07
CA LEU A 244 -1.14 3.17 -19.76
C LEU A 244 -2.43 2.56 -19.19
N GLY A 245 -3.55 2.67 -19.91
CA GLY A 245 -4.74 1.83 -19.69
C GLY A 245 -6.06 2.57 -19.57
N HIS A 246 -6.14 3.75 -18.98
CA HIS A 246 -7.42 4.42 -18.78
C HIS A 246 -7.88 5.19 -20.04
N PRO A 247 -9.03 4.91 -20.66
CA PRO A 247 -9.40 5.49 -21.96
C PRO A 247 -9.74 6.99 -21.91
N ALA A 248 -10.05 7.56 -20.75
CA ALA A 248 -10.49 8.97 -20.65
C ALA A 248 -9.47 9.97 -21.22
N GLY A 249 -8.16 9.73 -21.04
CA GLY A 249 -7.11 10.61 -21.57
C GLY A 249 -7.06 10.65 -23.11
N LEU A 250 -7.53 9.59 -23.77
CA LEU A 250 -7.53 9.48 -25.25
C LEU A 250 -8.43 10.51 -25.93
N ARG A 251 -9.31 11.19 -25.18
CA ARG A 251 -10.07 12.36 -25.67
C ARG A 251 -9.17 13.42 -26.31
N TRP A 252 -7.92 13.54 -25.84
CA TRP A 252 -6.96 14.54 -26.32
C TRP A 252 -5.91 13.98 -27.29
N ALA A 253 -5.94 12.69 -27.59
CA ALA A 253 -4.91 12.03 -28.40
C ALA A 253 -4.85 12.54 -29.85
N GLY A 254 -5.96 13.08 -30.38
CA GLY A 254 -5.99 13.69 -31.72
C GLY A 254 -5.46 15.12 -31.80
N LEU A 255 -5.03 15.73 -30.69
CA LEU A 255 -4.49 17.09 -30.69
C LEU A 255 -3.04 17.13 -31.23
N PRO A 256 -2.61 18.27 -31.83
CA PRO A 256 -1.24 18.42 -32.32
C PRO A 256 -0.19 18.12 -31.26
N GLY A 257 0.86 17.40 -31.68
CA GLY A 257 1.98 17.01 -30.82
C GLY A 257 1.76 15.73 -30.00
N SER A 258 0.56 15.16 -29.98
CA SER A 258 0.30 13.88 -29.33
C SER A 258 1.07 12.75 -30.04
N PRO A 259 1.88 11.95 -29.31
CA PRO A 259 2.50 10.74 -29.85
C PRO A 259 1.54 9.54 -29.85
N VAL A 260 0.36 9.66 -29.22
CA VAL A 260 -0.63 8.59 -29.10
C VAL A 260 -1.73 8.78 -30.14
N GLN A 261 -2.08 7.71 -30.87
CA GLN A 261 -3.09 7.75 -31.95
C GLN A 261 -4.37 6.97 -31.64
N LEU A 262 -4.45 6.31 -30.48
CA LEU A 262 -5.64 5.57 -30.04
C LEU A 262 -6.81 6.51 -29.74
N ARG A 263 -8.03 6.02 -29.97
CA ARG A 263 -9.29 6.67 -29.56
C ARG A 263 -9.94 5.87 -28.43
N PRO A 264 -10.81 6.50 -27.61
CA PRO A 264 -11.51 5.77 -26.55
C PRO A 264 -12.25 4.51 -27.02
N ALA A 265 -12.84 4.53 -28.21
CA ALA A 265 -13.55 3.40 -28.79
C ALA A 265 -12.65 2.22 -29.20
N ASP A 266 -11.34 2.43 -29.30
CA ASP A 266 -10.37 1.38 -29.64
C ASP A 266 -9.99 0.55 -28.38
N VAL A 267 -10.45 0.93 -27.19
CA VAL A 267 -10.18 0.27 -25.91
C VAL A 267 -11.33 -0.67 -25.53
N PRO A 268 -11.15 -2.00 -25.59
CA PRO A 268 -12.23 -2.94 -25.35
C PRO A 268 -12.50 -3.14 -23.84
N ASN A 269 -13.77 -3.11 -23.44
CA ASN A 269 -14.21 -3.41 -22.07
C ASN A 269 -14.67 -4.87 -21.95
N THR A 270 -13.73 -5.81 -22.06
CA THR A 270 -14.03 -7.26 -22.11
C THR A 270 -13.88 -7.96 -20.76
N GLY A 271 -13.20 -7.33 -19.80
CA GLY A 271 -12.82 -7.96 -18.53
C GLY A 271 -11.68 -8.99 -18.68
N GLU A 272 -11.10 -9.13 -19.87
CA GLU A 272 -9.89 -9.92 -20.07
C GLU A 272 -8.69 -9.31 -19.32
N PRO A 273 -7.65 -10.09 -18.99
CA PRO A 273 -6.43 -9.54 -18.42
C PRO A 273 -5.80 -8.50 -19.34
N LYS A 274 -5.27 -7.41 -18.76
CA LYS A 274 -4.62 -6.32 -19.53
C LYS A 274 -3.53 -6.83 -20.48
N PHE A 275 -2.81 -7.88 -20.08
CA PHE A 275 -1.78 -8.51 -20.90
C PHE A 275 -2.33 -9.12 -22.19
N GLU A 276 -3.52 -9.72 -22.17
CA GLU A 276 -4.18 -10.28 -23.35
C GLU A 276 -4.72 -9.17 -24.26
N VAL A 277 -5.21 -8.09 -23.67
CA VAL A 277 -5.67 -6.90 -24.41
C VAL A 277 -4.49 -6.17 -25.08
N ALA A 278 -3.33 -6.10 -24.41
CA ALA A 278 -2.13 -5.45 -24.92
C ALA A 278 -1.56 -6.12 -26.18
N LYS A 279 -1.86 -7.40 -26.44
CA LYS A 279 -1.47 -8.08 -27.67
C LYS A 279 -2.17 -7.53 -28.93
N ARG A 280 -3.28 -6.82 -28.75
CA ARG A 280 -4.17 -6.37 -29.84
C ARG A 280 -4.46 -4.87 -29.84
N VAL A 281 -4.22 -4.16 -28.73
CA VAL A 281 -4.35 -2.70 -28.64
C VAL A 281 -2.97 -2.06 -28.75
N PRO A 282 -2.64 -1.37 -29.87
CA PRO A 282 -1.33 -0.76 -30.07
C PRO A 282 -0.95 0.21 -28.96
N GLY A 283 0.26 0.11 -28.43
CA GLY A 283 0.77 1.00 -27.39
C GLY A 283 0.20 0.77 -25.98
N LEU A 284 -0.77 -0.15 -25.79
CA LEU A 284 -1.24 -0.51 -24.45
C LEU A 284 -0.12 -1.21 -23.67
N LYS A 285 0.34 -0.58 -22.59
CA LYS A 285 1.44 -1.09 -21.77
C LYS A 285 0.94 -1.81 -20.53
N THR A 286 1.52 -2.96 -20.22
CA THR A 286 1.28 -3.67 -18.97
C THR A 286 2.18 -3.13 -17.86
N PRO A 287 1.74 -3.22 -16.58
CA PRO A 287 2.61 -2.79 -15.50
C PRO A 287 3.91 -3.56 -15.42
N SER A 288 4.95 -2.85 -14.98
CA SER A 288 6.25 -3.47 -14.72
C SER A 288 6.15 -4.33 -13.46
N VAL A 289 5.54 -3.82 -12.40
CA VAL A 289 5.29 -4.56 -11.17
C VAL A 289 3.92 -4.19 -10.60
N TRP A 290 3.08 -5.20 -10.35
CA TRP A 290 1.82 -5.06 -9.62
C TRP A 290 2.04 -5.18 -8.11
N PHE A 291 1.23 -4.44 -7.35
CA PHE A 291 1.21 -4.40 -5.89
C PHE A 291 -0.15 -4.91 -5.45
N PRO A 292 -0.29 -6.18 -5.04
CA PRO A 292 -1.58 -6.75 -4.73
C PRO A 292 -2.33 -5.97 -3.66
N GLN A 293 -3.52 -5.52 -4.04
CA GLN A 293 -4.39 -4.67 -3.24
C GLN A 293 -4.57 -5.25 -1.84
N THR A 294 -4.49 -4.40 -0.82
CA THR A 294 -4.63 -4.73 0.61
C THR A 294 -3.49 -5.53 1.23
N ILE A 295 -2.59 -6.08 0.42
CA ILE A 295 -1.43 -6.85 0.89
C ILE A 295 -0.16 -6.01 0.83
N LEU A 296 0.13 -5.41 -0.33
CA LEU A 296 1.29 -4.54 -0.55
C LEU A 296 0.85 -3.08 -0.75
N GLY A 297 -0.11 -2.65 0.07
CA GLY A 297 -0.69 -1.31 0.00
C GLY A 297 -2.09 -1.28 -0.59
N ILE A 298 -2.72 -0.11 -0.48
CA ILE A 298 -4.02 0.18 -1.10
C ILE A 298 -3.99 1.44 -1.98
N SER A 299 -2.94 2.25 -1.86
CA SER A 299 -2.73 3.54 -2.53
C SER A 299 -1.24 3.78 -2.74
N THR A 300 -0.67 3.14 -3.77
CA THR A 300 0.72 3.32 -4.22
C THR A 300 1.09 4.80 -4.34
N SER A 301 2.18 5.24 -3.72
CA SER A 301 2.58 6.64 -3.69
C SER A 301 4.02 6.84 -4.15
N GLY A 302 4.85 7.57 -3.39
CA GLY A 302 6.21 7.99 -3.72
C GLY A 302 7.09 6.83 -4.20
N ILE A 303 7.90 7.06 -5.22
CA ILE A 303 8.91 6.12 -5.71
C ILE A 303 10.29 6.73 -5.42
N LEU A 304 11.21 5.94 -4.87
CA LEU A 304 12.57 6.35 -4.59
C LEU A 304 13.56 5.31 -5.13
N ASN A 305 14.42 5.70 -6.05
CA ASN A 305 15.44 4.83 -6.61
C ASN A 305 16.60 4.65 -5.63
N TYR A 306 16.99 3.41 -5.33
CA TYR A 306 18.13 3.13 -4.47
C TYR A 306 19.43 3.09 -5.28
N GLY A 307 20.18 4.21 -5.28
CA GLY A 307 21.56 4.28 -5.76
C GLY A 307 22.54 4.74 -4.67
N ASP A 308 23.68 5.28 -5.09
CA ASP A 308 24.86 5.61 -4.25
C ASP A 308 24.58 6.51 -3.03
N GLN A 309 23.51 7.31 -3.09
CA GLN A 309 23.12 8.19 -2.00
C GLN A 309 22.45 7.44 -0.84
N GLY A 310 21.80 6.30 -1.08
CA GLY A 310 21.03 5.59 -0.07
C GLY A 310 21.87 4.65 0.81
N LYS A 311 21.41 4.43 2.04
CA LYS A 311 21.96 3.42 2.96
C LYS A 311 20.83 2.60 3.58
N MET A 312 20.26 1.68 2.82
CA MET A 312 19.10 0.88 3.25
C MET A 312 19.35 -0.63 3.18
N GLY A 313 20.58 -1.05 3.48
CA GLY A 313 20.96 -2.46 3.47
C GLY A 313 21.38 -2.95 2.09
N PRO A 314 21.37 -4.27 1.84
CA PRO A 314 22.01 -4.88 0.66
C PRO A 314 21.15 -4.81 -0.62
N PHE A 315 20.32 -3.77 -0.76
CA PHE A 315 19.27 -3.68 -1.79
C PHE A 315 19.56 -2.61 -2.86
N GLU A 316 20.81 -2.19 -3.00
CA GLU A 316 21.23 -1.23 -4.04
C GLU A 316 20.76 -1.68 -5.44
N GLY A 317 20.31 -0.70 -6.24
CA GLY A 317 19.70 -0.92 -7.56
C GLY A 317 18.21 -1.25 -7.53
N GLN A 318 17.58 -1.38 -6.35
CA GLN A 318 16.13 -1.57 -6.21
C GLN A 318 15.39 -0.22 -6.13
N LEU A 319 14.07 -0.27 -6.17
CA LEU A 319 13.21 0.89 -5.88
C LEU A 319 12.51 0.71 -4.53
N PHE A 320 12.31 1.80 -3.81
CA PHE A 320 11.36 1.86 -2.70
C PHE A 320 10.08 2.54 -3.16
N VAL A 321 8.94 2.02 -2.72
CA VAL A 321 7.62 2.53 -3.08
C VAL A 321 6.80 2.69 -1.82
N GLY A 322 6.31 3.89 -1.55
CA GLY A 322 5.44 4.18 -0.43
C GLY A 322 4.00 3.75 -0.71
N ASP A 323 3.24 3.58 0.36
CA ASP A 323 1.79 3.43 0.34
C ASP A 323 1.13 4.45 1.26
N GLN A 324 0.15 5.18 0.75
CA GLN A 324 -0.57 6.19 1.52
C GLN A 324 -1.55 5.53 2.51
N GLY A 325 -2.26 4.48 2.12
CA GLY A 325 -3.32 3.93 2.95
C GLY A 325 -2.83 3.06 4.11
N GLN A 326 -1.77 2.29 3.92
CA GLN A 326 -1.19 1.37 4.90
C GLN A 326 0.04 1.93 5.60
N SER A 327 0.46 3.17 5.29
CA SER A 327 1.57 3.84 5.97
C SER A 327 2.85 2.99 5.99
N LYS A 328 3.24 2.49 4.82
CA LYS A 328 4.39 1.58 4.70
C LYS A 328 5.19 1.78 3.42
N VAL A 329 6.42 1.28 3.44
CA VAL A 329 7.32 1.20 2.31
C VAL A 329 7.45 -0.25 1.87
N MET A 330 7.38 -0.46 0.56
CA MET A 330 7.69 -1.71 -0.13
C MET A 330 8.98 -1.54 -0.93
N ARG A 331 9.69 -2.63 -1.23
CA ARG A 331 10.86 -2.62 -2.12
C ARG A 331 10.59 -3.41 -3.40
N VAL A 332 11.15 -2.97 -4.52
CA VAL A 332 10.98 -3.55 -5.84
C VAL A 332 12.33 -3.90 -6.46
N ALA A 333 12.55 -5.19 -6.71
CA ALA A 333 13.66 -5.68 -7.50
C ALA A 333 13.24 -5.82 -8.97
N LEU A 334 13.73 -4.92 -9.82
CA LEU A 334 13.45 -4.93 -11.25
C LEU A 334 14.46 -5.78 -12.03
N GLU A 335 13.99 -6.32 -13.15
CA GLU A 335 14.83 -6.82 -14.22
C GLU A 335 14.24 -6.45 -15.59
N LYS A 336 15.08 -6.48 -16.63
CA LYS A 336 14.67 -6.19 -18.01
C LYS A 336 14.83 -7.46 -18.85
N VAL A 337 13.71 -8.07 -19.24
CA VAL A 337 13.68 -9.30 -20.04
C VAL A 337 13.12 -8.97 -21.41
N LYS A 338 13.90 -9.25 -22.47
CA LYS A 338 13.51 -8.94 -23.86
C LYS A 338 13.08 -7.47 -24.02
N GLY A 339 13.80 -6.56 -23.37
CA GLY A 339 13.53 -5.12 -23.38
C GLY A 339 12.37 -4.65 -22.49
N VAL A 340 11.64 -5.57 -21.83
CA VAL A 340 10.47 -5.25 -21.00
C VAL A 340 10.86 -5.30 -19.52
N TYR A 341 10.52 -4.23 -18.78
CA TYR A 341 10.66 -4.22 -17.33
C TYR A 341 9.63 -5.12 -16.67
N GLN A 342 10.10 -5.91 -15.73
CA GLN A 342 9.31 -6.79 -14.88
C GLN A 342 10.06 -7.01 -13.55
N GLY A 343 9.48 -7.69 -12.57
CA GLY A 343 10.20 -7.91 -11.31
C GLY A 343 9.33 -8.29 -10.13
N ALA A 344 9.97 -8.35 -8.96
CA ALA A 344 9.32 -8.68 -7.70
C ALA A 344 9.20 -7.47 -6.77
N VAL A 345 8.08 -7.41 -6.07
CA VAL A 345 7.85 -6.50 -4.94
C VAL A 345 7.80 -7.28 -3.63
N PHE A 346 8.36 -6.69 -2.58
CA PHE A 346 8.40 -7.23 -1.21
C PHE A 346 7.99 -6.15 -0.21
N PRO A 347 7.49 -6.51 0.98
CA PRO A 347 7.44 -5.59 2.10
C PRO A 347 8.85 -5.08 2.47
N PHE A 348 8.93 -3.95 3.17
CA PHE A 348 10.20 -3.40 3.63
C PHE A 348 10.12 -2.78 5.03
N ARG A 349 9.26 -1.78 5.24
CA ARG A 349 9.09 -1.15 6.55
C ARG A 349 7.68 -0.63 6.75
N GLU A 350 7.06 -1.00 7.87
CA GLU A 350 5.76 -0.47 8.32
C GLU A 350 5.92 0.47 9.53
N GLY A 351 4.81 0.93 10.12
CA GLY A 351 4.83 1.71 11.37
C GLY A 351 5.08 3.21 11.21
N PHE A 352 4.90 3.76 10.01
CA PHE A 352 4.95 5.20 9.79
C PHE A 352 3.73 5.91 10.40
N SER A 353 3.89 7.16 10.82
CA SER A 353 2.89 7.85 11.65
C SER A 353 1.64 8.28 10.88
N SER A 354 1.70 8.39 9.55
CA SER A 354 0.62 8.84 8.67
C SER A 354 0.78 8.25 7.27
N GLY A 355 -0.10 8.58 6.33
CA GLY A 355 -0.07 8.02 4.97
C GLY A 355 1.10 8.56 4.16
N ILE A 356 1.96 7.67 3.64
CA ILE A 356 3.15 8.07 2.89
C ILE A 356 2.75 8.63 1.54
N LEU A 357 3.22 9.84 1.21
CA LEU A 357 3.02 10.45 -0.11
C LEU A 357 4.35 10.71 -0.83
N ARG A 358 5.41 11.09 -0.11
CA ARG A 358 6.70 11.47 -0.68
C ARG A 358 7.86 10.76 0.01
N LEU A 359 8.87 10.43 -0.77
CA LEU A 359 10.13 9.82 -0.33
C LEU A 359 11.28 10.64 -0.91
N ASN A 360 12.36 10.83 -0.15
CA ASN A 360 13.58 11.47 -0.65
C ASN A 360 14.82 10.96 0.10
N TRP A 361 16.00 10.99 -0.54
CA TRP A 361 17.26 10.66 0.13
C TRP A 361 17.81 11.85 0.89
N GLY A 362 18.19 11.64 2.15
CA GLY A 362 19.09 12.53 2.86
C GLY A 362 20.54 12.29 2.46
N SER A 363 21.41 13.28 2.71
CA SER A 363 22.84 13.21 2.42
C SER A 363 23.61 12.22 3.30
N ASP A 364 23.05 11.85 4.46
CA ASP A 364 23.58 10.77 5.30
C ASP A 364 23.24 9.36 4.77
N GLY A 365 22.36 9.29 3.77
CA GLY A 365 21.79 8.10 3.15
C GLY A 365 20.55 7.54 3.83
N SER A 366 19.99 8.24 4.81
CA SER A 366 18.67 7.95 5.36
C SER A 366 17.55 8.33 4.39
N MET A 367 16.38 7.70 4.54
CA MET A 367 15.20 7.97 3.72
C MET A 367 14.26 8.91 4.48
N PHE A 368 13.98 10.09 3.92
CA PHE A 368 12.97 11.00 4.42
C PHE A 368 11.61 10.67 3.83
N VAL A 369 10.58 10.69 4.68
CA VAL A 369 9.23 10.20 4.40
C VAL A 369 8.23 11.30 4.76
N GLY A 370 7.63 11.91 3.75
CA GLY A 370 6.60 12.94 3.87
C GLY A 370 5.21 12.34 3.78
N MET A 371 4.34 12.70 4.72
CA MET A 371 3.07 12.01 4.93
C MET A 371 1.86 12.94 5.08
N THR A 372 0.70 12.44 4.69
CA THR A 372 -0.62 13.06 4.87
C THR A 372 -1.73 12.01 4.83
N SER A 373 -2.76 12.20 5.66
CA SER A 373 -4.02 11.47 5.61
C SER A 373 -5.17 12.37 5.13
N ARG A 374 -4.87 13.53 4.52
CA ARG A 374 -5.92 14.43 4.04
C ARG A 374 -6.60 13.86 2.80
N GLY A 375 -7.92 13.78 2.86
CA GLY A 375 -8.77 13.23 1.80
C GLY A 375 -8.99 11.72 1.96
N TRP A 376 -7.95 10.98 2.35
CA TRP A 376 -7.99 9.53 2.49
C TRP A 376 -7.33 9.10 3.80
N GLY A 377 -8.04 8.34 4.63
CA GLY A 377 -7.51 7.81 5.88
C GLY A 377 -6.31 6.88 5.66
N SER A 378 -5.48 6.72 6.70
CA SER A 378 -4.31 5.85 6.68
C SER A 378 -4.23 5.01 7.95
N THR A 379 -3.49 3.89 7.92
CA THR A 379 -3.18 3.09 9.10
C THR A 379 -2.38 3.88 10.13
N GLY A 380 -1.46 4.75 9.68
CA GLY A 380 -0.82 5.74 10.53
C GLY A 380 -1.85 6.73 11.08
N PRO A 381 -1.93 6.94 12.40
CA PRO A 381 -3.04 7.66 13.03
C PRO A 381 -2.93 9.19 12.98
N GLN A 382 -1.75 9.72 12.62
CA GLN A 382 -1.54 11.16 12.57
C GLN A 382 -2.09 11.75 11.26
N PRO A 383 -2.63 12.98 11.27
CA PRO A 383 -3.17 13.62 10.07
C PRO A 383 -2.11 13.91 9.01
N PHE A 384 -0.86 14.09 9.43
CA PHE A 384 0.31 14.27 8.59
C PHE A 384 1.58 14.00 9.41
N GLY A 385 2.73 13.94 8.75
CA GLY A 385 4.00 13.81 9.45
C GLY A 385 5.20 13.92 8.52
N LEU A 386 6.36 14.04 9.16
CA LEU A 386 7.67 13.94 8.51
C LEU A 386 8.55 13.02 9.36
N GLN A 387 9.00 11.92 8.76
CA GLN A 387 9.84 10.93 9.42
C GLN A 387 11.10 10.64 8.60
N ARG A 388 12.15 10.20 9.28
CA ARG A 388 13.43 9.77 8.68
C ARG A 388 13.67 8.31 9.06
N LEU A 389 13.86 7.45 8.08
CA LEU A 389 14.21 6.04 8.25
C LEU A 389 15.72 5.86 8.12
N GLU A 390 16.35 5.34 9.16
CA GLU A 390 17.79 5.11 9.25
C GLU A 390 18.10 3.62 9.37
N TRP A 391 19.01 3.11 8.55
CA TRP A 391 19.54 1.76 8.68
C TRP A 391 20.72 1.74 9.66
N ASN A 392 20.73 0.78 10.59
CA ASN A 392 21.77 0.68 11.62
C ASN A 392 23.05 -0.06 11.17
N GLY A 393 23.13 -0.45 9.89
CA GLY A 393 24.28 -1.14 9.31
C GLY A 393 24.25 -2.68 9.43
N LYS A 394 23.24 -3.27 10.09
CA LYS A 394 23.09 -4.73 10.15
C LYS A 394 22.30 -5.26 8.96
N THR A 395 22.75 -6.34 8.32
CA THR A 395 22.02 -6.94 7.20
C THR A 395 20.93 -7.90 7.71
N PRO A 396 19.64 -7.68 7.38
CA PRO A 396 18.59 -8.65 7.67
C PRO A 396 18.70 -9.87 6.76
N PHE A 397 18.32 -11.06 7.25
CA PHE A 397 18.14 -12.22 6.38
C PHE A 397 16.81 -12.13 5.62
N GLU A 398 16.88 -11.97 4.29
CA GLU A 398 15.75 -11.72 3.39
C GLU A 398 15.98 -12.32 1.99
N ILE A 399 14.90 -12.44 1.20
CA ILE A 399 14.99 -12.62 -0.26
C ILE A 399 15.44 -11.29 -0.87
N LYS A 400 16.70 -11.20 -1.27
CA LYS A 400 17.29 -10.02 -1.91
C LYS A 400 16.67 -9.74 -3.28
N THR A 401 16.63 -10.73 -4.17
CA THR A 401 16.00 -10.59 -5.49
C THR A 401 15.27 -11.87 -5.89
N VAL A 402 14.30 -11.73 -6.81
CA VAL A 402 13.74 -12.86 -7.56
C VAL A 402 13.95 -12.56 -9.03
N LYS A 403 14.55 -13.49 -9.76
CA LYS A 403 14.72 -13.39 -11.21
C LYS A 403 13.95 -14.50 -11.93
N ALA A 404 13.28 -14.13 -13.01
CA ALA A 404 12.66 -15.11 -13.89
C ALA A 404 13.72 -15.94 -14.60
N ARG A 405 13.32 -17.15 -14.95
CA ARG A 405 14.11 -18.11 -15.70
C ARG A 405 13.18 -18.90 -16.63
N PRO A 406 13.71 -19.63 -17.63
CA PRO A 406 12.87 -20.30 -18.65
C PRO A 406 11.85 -21.35 -18.15
N ASP A 407 11.95 -21.76 -16.90
CA ASP A 407 11.13 -22.81 -16.27
C ASP A 407 10.75 -22.51 -14.80
N GLY A 408 10.96 -21.28 -14.34
CA GLY A 408 10.62 -20.87 -12.98
C GLY A 408 11.39 -19.64 -12.52
N PHE A 409 11.87 -19.68 -11.28
CA PHE A 409 12.47 -18.52 -10.62
C PHE A 409 13.82 -18.87 -9.99
N GLU A 410 14.66 -17.86 -9.82
CA GLU A 410 15.86 -17.90 -8.99
C GLU A 410 15.70 -16.85 -7.88
N LEU A 411 15.73 -17.31 -6.63
CA LEU A 411 15.69 -16.48 -5.44
C LEU A 411 17.13 -16.26 -4.98
N GLU A 412 17.55 -15.01 -4.83
CA GLU A 412 18.81 -14.63 -4.19
C GLU A 412 18.52 -14.14 -2.78
N PHE A 413 19.31 -14.56 -1.79
CA PHE A 413 19.15 -14.22 -0.39
C PHE A 413 20.29 -13.29 0.08
N THR A 414 20.05 -12.52 1.13
CA THR A 414 21.05 -11.60 1.71
C THR A 414 22.14 -12.29 2.51
N ALA A 415 21.96 -13.57 2.84
CA ALA A 415 22.94 -14.45 3.48
C ALA A 415 22.75 -15.91 3.00
N PRO A 416 23.73 -16.80 3.21
CA PRO A 416 23.60 -18.21 2.89
C PRO A 416 22.40 -18.88 3.58
N VAL A 417 21.68 -19.73 2.85
CA VAL A 417 20.54 -20.50 3.35
C VAL A 417 20.97 -21.84 3.94
N GLU A 418 20.22 -22.34 4.91
CA GLU A 418 20.37 -23.71 5.39
C GLU A 418 19.86 -24.70 4.34
N GLU A 419 20.74 -25.60 3.89
CA GLU A 419 20.44 -26.53 2.79
C GLU A 419 19.21 -27.41 3.05
N ALA A 420 19.02 -27.89 4.28
CA ALA A 420 17.89 -28.74 4.64
C ALA A 420 16.55 -28.04 4.40
N THR A 421 16.41 -26.79 4.88
CA THR A 421 15.19 -26.00 4.68
C THR A 421 15.02 -25.55 3.23
N ALA A 422 16.12 -25.23 2.56
CA ALA A 422 16.10 -24.82 1.17
C ALA A 422 15.71 -25.96 0.21
N ARG A 423 16.07 -27.21 0.51
CA ARG A 423 15.68 -28.37 -0.32
C ARG A 423 14.27 -28.90 0.00
N ASP A 424 13.66 -28.46 1.09
CA ASP A 424 12.30 -28.85 1.42
C ASP A 424 11.29 -28.07 0.56
N ALA A 425 10.53 -28.79 -0.26
CA ALA A 425 9.48 -28.19 -1.08
C ALA A 425 8.35 -27.57 -0.25
N ALA A 426 8.15 -28.01 1.00
CA ALA A 426 7.19 -27.42 1.93
C ALA A 426 7.61 -26.01 2.40
N SER A 427 8.88 -25.64 2.22
CA SER A 427 9.35 -24.28 2.49
C SER A 427 8.81 -23.26 1.51
N TYR A 428 8.23 -23.69 0.38
CA TYR A 428 7.78 -22.83 -0.70
C TYR A 428 6.29 -23.03 -1.01
N ASN A 429 5.58 -21.93 -1.19
CA ASN A 429 4.25 -21.92 -1.81
C ASN A 429 4.21 -20.87 -2.91
N LEU A 430 3.72 -21.25 -4.09
CA LEU A 430 3.62 -20.35 -5.23
C LEU A 430 2.22 -20.40 -5.84
N THR A 431 1.64 -19.22 -6.05
CA THR A 431 0.31 -19.04 -6.62
C THR A 431 0.36 -18.00 -7.74
N GLY A 432 0.00 -18.39 -8.96
CA GLY A 432 -0.14 -17.47 -10.08
C GLY A 432 -1.56 -16.89 -10.18
N PHE A 433 -1.72 -15.59 -10.43
CA PHE A 433 -3.01 -14.93 -10.62
C PHE A 433 -2.87 -13.66 -11.48
N ILE A 434 -3.99 -13.03 -11.84
CA ILE A 434 -4.00 -11.74 -12.53
C ILE A 434 -5.27 -10.96 -12.20
N TYR A 435 -5.41 -9.76 -12.78
CA TYR A 435 -6.58 -8.89 -12.64
C TYR A 435 -7.31 -8.71 -13.97
N LYS A 436 -8.60 -8.39 -13.91
CA LYS A 436 -9.37 -7.95 -15.06
C LYS A 436 -8.95 -6.54 -15.49
N TYR A 437 -9.02 -6.27 -16.78
CA TYR A 437 -8.94 -4.91 -17.34
C TYR A 437 -10.33 -4.50 -17.84
N HIS A 438 -10.99 -3.60 -17.11
CA HIS A 438 -12.36 -3.18 -17.36
C HIS A 438 -12.68 -1.84 -16.71
N SER A 439 -13.83 -1.26 -17.06
CA SER A 439 -14.26 0.04 -16.53
C SER A 439 -14.75 0.05 -15.07
N ALA A 440 -15.13 -1.10 -14.48
CA ALA A 440 -15.51 -1.13 -13.07
C ALA A 440 -14.29 -0.89 -12.15
N TYR A 441 -14.54 -0.47 -10.91
CA TYR A 441 -13.49 -0.07 -9.98
C TYR A 441 -12.71 -1.27 -9.45
N GLY A 442 -11.39 -1.26 -9.68
CA GLY A 442 -10.48 -2.30 -9.23
C GLY A 442 -10.78 -3.67 -9.86
N SER A 443 -10.18 -4.72 -9.33
CA SER A 443 -10.50 -6.09 -9.70
C SER A 443 -10.10 -7.02 -8.58
N ALA A 444 -10.98 -7.97 -8.24
CA ALA A 444 -10.56 -9.15 -7.51
C ALA A 444 -9.49 -9.90 -8.32
N THR A 445 -8.68 -10.71 -7.64
CA THR A 445 -7.79 -11.63 -8.31
C THR A 445 -8.61 -12.66 -9.10
N ILE A 446 -8.14 -13.00 -10.30
CA ILE A 446 -8.75 -14.00 -11.18
C ILE A 446 -7.69 -15.00 -11.64
N ASN A 447 -8.16 -16.14 -12.16
CA ASN A 447 -7.31 -17.20 -12.72
C ASN A 447 -6.21 -17.67 -11.75
N GLN A 448 -6.53 -17.68 -10.45
CA GLN A 448 -5.64 -18.18 -9.41
C GLN A 448 -5.32 -19.67 -9.69
N LEU A 449 -4.04 -20.01 -9.70
CA LEU A 449 -3.55 -21.37 -9.94
C LEU A 449 -2.29 -21.60 -9.13
N ARG A 450 -2.20 -22.75 -8.45
CA ARG A 450 -0.96 -23.15 -7.78
C ARG A 450 0.13 -23.42 -8.81
N CYS A 451 1.38 -23.06 -8.49
CA CYS A 451 2.57 -23.35 -9.29
C CYS A 451 3.48 -24.32 -8.52
N PRO A 452 3.21 -25.65 -8.54
CA PRO A 452 4.01 -26.62 -7.79
C PRO A 452 5.49 -26.59 -8.17
N VAL A 453 6.38 -26.64 -7.16
CA VAL A 453 7.82 -26.79 -7.35
C VAL A 453 8.13 -28.22 -7.80
N LYS A 454 8.86 -28.36 -8.90
CA LYS A 454 9.27 -29.65 -9.49
C LYS A 454 10.71 -30.00 -9.19
N ALA A 455 11.58 -29.00 -9.09
CA ALA A 455 12.97 -29.19 -8.73
C ALA A 455 13.53 -27.96 -8.01
N ILE A 456 14.50 -28.21 -7.14
CA ILE A 456 15.18 -27.22 -6.33
C ILE A 456 16.69 -27.43 -6.46
N ALA A 457 17.43 -26.39 -6.89
CA ALA A 457 18.88 -26.39 -6.87
C ALA A 457 19.42 -25.20 -6.07
N LEU A 458 20.48 -25.44 -5.29
CA LEU A 458 21.19 -24.41 -4.55
C LEU A 458 22.45 -24.01 -5.33
N SER A 459 22.86 -22.75 -5.22
CA SER A 459 24.22 -22.33 -5.60
C SER A 459 25.26 -22.85 -4.61
N ASP A 460 26.52 -22.94 -5.04
CA ASP A 460 27.62 -23.46 -4.21
C ASP A 460 27.87 -22.65 -2.93
N ASP A 461 27.60 -21.35 -2.95
CA ASP A 461 27.70 -20.43 -1.81
C ASP A 461 26.41 -20.38 -0.97
N HIS A 462 25.39 -21.15 -1.36
CA HIS A 462 24.07 -21.22 -0.73
C HIS A 462 23.35 -19.85 -0.66
N THR A 463 23.73 -18.85 -1.45
CA THR A 463 23.04 -17.56 -1.49
C THR A 463 21.89 -17.54 -2.48
N LYS A 464 21.76 -18.57 -3.33
CA LYS A 464 20.69 -18.66 -4.34
C LYS A 464 19.99 -20.00 -4.31
N VAL A 465 18.68 -19.94 -4.49
CA VAL A 465 17.83 -21.11 -4.73
C VAL A 465 17.13 -20.97 -6.07
N ARG A 466 17.34 -21.96 -6.93
CA ARG A 466 16.67 -22.12 -8.21
C ARG A 466 15.46 -23.03 -8.06
N LEU A 467 14.27 -22.47 -8.31
CA LEU A 467 13.00 -23.19 -8.31
C LEU A 467 12.55 -23.43 -9.76
N VAL A 468 12.38 -24.70 -10.12
CA VAL A 468 11.66 -25.10 -11.33
C VAL A 468 10.21 -25.29 -10.95
N VAL A 469 9.30 -24.64 -11.66
CA VAL A 469 7.87 -24.62 -11.33
C VAL A 469 7.06 -25.15 -12.49
N ASP A 470 5.94 -25.79 -12.18
CA ASP A 470 4.91 -26.06 -13.17
C ASP A 470 4.12 -24.77 -13.47
N SER A 471 3.53 -24.70 -14.66
CA SER A 471 2.51 -23.69 -14.98
C SER A 471 2.94 -22.23 -14.81
N LEU A 472 4.19 -21.91 -15.17
CA LEU A 472 4.67 -20.54 -15.31
C LEU A 472 3.92 -19.83 -16.45
N ARG A 473 3.30 -18.66 -16.19
CA ARG A 473 2.45 -17.95 -17.16
C ARG A 473 2.92 -16.52 -17.41
N GLU A 474 3.24 -16.20 -18.67
CA GLU A 474 3.45 -14.80 -19.07
C GLU A 474 2.17 -13.98 -18.89
N GLY A 475 2.34 -12.73 -18.46
CA GLY A 475 1.26 -11.80 -18.13
C GLY A 475 0.69 -11.94 -16.73
N TYR A 476 1.15 -12.92 -15.94
CA TYR A 476 0.62 -13.20 -14.61
C TYR A 476 1.55 -12.72 -13.49
N ILE A 477 0.94 -12.50 -12.33
CA ILE A 477 1.61 -12.25 -11.06
C ILE A 477 1.79 -13.60 -10.37
N HIS A 478 2.93 -13.83 -9.75
CA HIS A 478 3.25 -15.02 -8.99
C HIS A 478 3.55 -14.62 -7.56
N GLU A 479 2.67 -14.98 -6.64
CA GLU A 479 2.95 -14.99 -5.21
C GLU A 479 4.03 -16.04 -4.94
N ILE A 480 5.06 -15.66 -4.20
CA ILE A 480 6.14 -16.54 -3.77
C ILE A 480 6.27 -16.40 -2.26
N ILE A 481 5.83 -17.41 -1.53
CA ILE A 481 5.98 -17.54 -0.08
C ILE A 481 7.10 -18.54 0.19
N ALA A 482 8.06 -18.15 1.03
CA ALA A 482 9.25 -18.92 1.38
C ALA A 482 9.41 -19.10 2.91
N GLU A 483 8.30 -19.19 3.66
CA GLU A 483 8.26 -19.18 5.13
C GLU A 483 9.12 -20.26 5.82
N GLY A 484 9.31 -21.41 5.18
CA GLY A 484 10.14 -22.49 5.74
C GLY A 484 11.64 -22.20 5.69
N ILE A 485 12.09 -21.22 4.91
CA ILE A 485 13.51 -20.94 4.71
C ILE A 485 14.17 -20.37 5.95
N ARG A 486 15.38 -20.89 6.24
CA ARG A 486 16.27 -20.40 7.29
C ARG A 486 17.62 -20.03 6.72
N SER A 487 18.31 -19.08 7.33
CA SER A 487 19.72 -18.83 7.06
C SER A 487 20.58 -19.96 7.65
N ALA A 488 21.85 -20.03 7.27
CA ALA A 488 22.83 -20.91 7.91
C ALA A 488 22.93 -20.65 9.43
N ASP A 489 22.72 -19.39 9.87
CA ASP A 489 22.66 -18.97 11.28
C ASP A 489 21.25 -19.10 11.90
N ARG A 490 20.35 -19.83 11.23
CA ARG A 490 19.00 -20.20 11.68
C ARG A 490 18.04 -19.03 11.87
N PHE A 491 18.29 -17.90 11.22
CA PHE A 491 17.31 -16.82 11.15
C PHE A 491 16.17 -17.17 10.18
N ALA A 492 14.94 -16.93 10.60
CA ALA A 492 13.80 -16.87 9.69
C ALA A 492 13.88 -15.61 8.81
N LEU A 493 13.30 -15.67 7.61
CA LEU A 493 13.18 -14.49 6.75
C LEU A 493 12.46 -13.36 7.47
N LEU A 494 13.00 -12.14 7.41
CA LEU A 494 12.30 -10.96 7.93
C LEU A 494 10.99 -10.73 7.18
N HIS A 495 11.03 -10.83 5.86
CA HIS A 495 9.87 -10.89 4.98
C HIS A 495 9.87 -12.19 4.20
N ASN A 496 8.87 -13.03 4.45
CA ASN A 496 8.81 -14.39 3.91
C ASN A 496 8.00 -14.50 2.60
N TYR A 497 7.54 -13.39 2.03
CA TYR A 497 6.79 -13.40 0.77
C TYR A 497 7.14 -12.23 -0.14
N GLY A 498 6.89 -12.43 -1.44
CA GLY A 498 6.96 -11.40 -2.47
C GLY A 498 6.09 -11.75 -3.67
N TYR A 499 5.88 -10.79 -4.55
CA TYR A 499 5.04 -10.95 -5.74
C TYR A 499 5.79 -10.59 -6.99
N TYR A 500 5.98 -11.56 -7.88
CA TYR A 500 6.68 -11.40 -9.13
C TYR A 500 5.70 -11.17 -10.28
N THR A 501 5.79 -10.02 -10.95
CA THR A 501 5.06 -9.76 -12.20
C THR A 501 5.87 -10.29 -13.37
N LEU A 502 5.37 -11.28 -14.12
CA LEU A 502 6.07 -11.91 -15.23
C LEU A 502 5.50 -11.46 -16.57
N ASN A 503 6.13 -10.48 -17.23
CA ASN A 503 5.70 -10.02 -18.55
C ASN A 503 6.29 -10.85 -19.69
N ARG A 504 7.51 -11.36 -19.53
CA ARG A 504 8.26 -12.16 -20.52
C ARG A 504 9.05 -13.24 -19.81
N ILE A 505 9.03 -14.44 -20.38
CA ILE A 505 9.92 -15.53 -19.99
C ILE A 505 11.27 -15.32 -20.69
N PRO A 506 12.39 -15.28 -19.94
CA PRO A 506 13.71 -15.12 -20.53
C PRO A 506 14.09 -16.36 -21.33
N ASP A 507 14.97 -16.18 -22.32
CA ASP A 507 15.60 -17.28 -23.02
C ASP A 507 16.71 -17.90 -22.15
N GLY A 508 17.17 -19.09 -22.52
CA GLY A 508 18.29 -19.75 -21.85
C GLY A 508 18.02 -21.23 -21.56
N PRO A 509 19.01 -21.93 -20.98
CA PRO A 509 18.85 -23.33 -20.63
C PRO A 509 17.86 -23.50 -19.48
N LYS A 510 17.02 -24.53 -19.58
CA LYS A 510 16.22 -25.04 -18.47
C LYS A 510 17.09 -25.87 -17.53
N LEU A 511 16.74 -25.90 -16.25
CA LEU A 511 17.44 -26.74 -15.28
C LEU A 511 17.10 -28.21 -15.55
N ALA A 512 18.12 -29.05 -15.72
CA ALA A 512 17.92 -30.49 -15.82
C ALA A 512 17.42 -31.06 -14.49
N ILE A 513 16.28 -31.74 -14.50
CA ILE A 513 15.73 -32.40 -13.31
C ILE A 513 16.42 -33.76 -13.14
N THR A 514 17.12 -33.93 -12.03
CA THR A 514 17.89 -35.13 -11.65
C THR A 514 17.31 -35.76 -10.38
N ASN A 515 17.79 -36.94 -10.00
CA ASN A 515 17.38 -37.58 -8.75
C ASN A 515 17.71 -36.77 -7.48
N GLN A 516 18.70 -35.86 -7.56
CA GLN A 516 19.18 -35.05 -6.44
C GLN A 516 18.38 -33.76 -6.25
N ASN A 517 17.92 -33.13 -7.34
CA ASN A 517 17.21 -31.85 -7.28
C ASN A 517 15.68 -31.99 -7.44
N ARG A 518 15.18 -33.15 -7.88
CA ARG A 518 13.74 -33.37 -8.05
C ARG A 518 13.02 -33.31 -6.72
N VAL A 519 11.89 -32.59 -6.71
CA VAL A 519 10.91 -32.68 -5.63
C VAL A 519 10.17 -34.00 -5.79
N ARG A 520 10.32 -34.90 -4.82
CA ARG A 520 9.53 -36.13 -4.77
C ARG A 520 8.19 -35.77 -4.15
N ASN A 521 7.12 -35.83 -4.93
CA ASN A 521 5.78 -35.83 -4.35
C ASN A 521 5.70 -37.04 -3.42
N ALA A 522 5.61 -36.82 -2.11
CA ALA A 522 5.33 -37.89 -1.17
C ALA A 522 3.93 -38.41 -1.48
N VAL A 523 3.86 -39.52 -2.22
CA VAL A 523 2.66 -40.36 -2.24
C VAL A 523 2.83 -41.37 -1.12
N ALA A 524 2.10 -41.10 -0.02
CA ALA A 524 1.63 -42.00 1.04
C ALA A 524 2.56 -42.41 2.24
N GLU A 525 1.89 -42.49 3.41
CA GLU A 525 2.20 -43.20 4.66
C GLU A 525 3.16 -42.58 5.71
N HIS A 526 2.63 -41.68 6.55
CA HIS A 526 2.95 -41.68 7.98
C HIS A 526 1.75 -41.15 8.79
N HIS A 527 1.25 -41.97 9.71
CA HIS A 527 0.30 -41.56 10.76
C HIS A 527 0.97 -40.52 11.67
N SER A 528 0.90 -39.26 11.25
CA SER A 528 1.13 -38.09 12.09
C SER A 528 -0.04 -37.16 11.83
N ARG A 529 -0.77 -36.84 12.89
CA ARG A 529 -1.98 -36.01 12.83
C ARG A 529 -1.68 -34.73 12.05
N PRO A 530 -2.46 -34.37 11.01
CA PRO A 530 -2.27 -33.12 10.30
C PRO A 530 -2.36 -31.95 11.28
N PRO A 531 -1.53 -30.89 11.18
CA PRO A 531 -2.05 -29.59 11.59
C PRO A 531 -3.29 -29.35 10.72
N LYS A 532 -4.39 -29.06 11.40
CA LYS A 532 -5.74 -29.02 10.84
C LYS A 532 -5.72 -28.22 9.53
N PRO A 533 -6.00 -28.83 8.37
CA PRO A 533 -6.15 -28.08 7.15
C PRO A 533 -7.40 -27.23 7.32
N THR A 534 -7.28 -25.90 7.30
CA THR A 534 -8.38 -25.02 6.89
C THR A 534 -8.52 -25.11 5.37
N THR A 535 -8.75 -26.32 4.89
CA THR A 535 -9.38 -26.57 3.60
C THR A 535 -10.86 -26.23 3.76
N ALA A 536 -11.21 -24.97 3.52
CA ALA A 536 -12.42 -24.73 2.78
C ALA A 536 -12.10 -25.10 1.33
N SER A 537 -12.26 -26.39 0.99
CA SER A 537 -12.39 -26.75 -0.41
C SER A 537 -13.60 -26.02 -0.94
N VAL A 538 -13.41 -25.26 -2.01
CA VAL A 538 -14.48 -24.72 -2.85
C VAL A 538 -15.25 -25.91 -3.39
N ALA A 539 -16.25 -26.36 -2.63
CA ALA A 539 -17.30 -27.20 -3.14
C ALA A 539 -18.11 -26.36 -4.11
N ALA A 540 -18.35 -26.92 -5.29
CA ALA A 540 -19.35 -26.43 -6.21
C ALA A 540 -20.64 -26.07 -5.44
N THR A 541 -21.10 -24.83 -5.69
CA THR A 541 -22.43 -24.30 -5.38
C THR A 541 -23.45 -25.33 -4.89
N SER A 542 -23.68 -25.32 -3.57
CA SER A 542 -25.02 -25.56 -3.02
C SER A 542 -25.73 -24.19 -2.96
N PRO A 543 -27.00 -24.08 -3.36
CA PRO A 543 -27.77 -22.84 -3.29
C PRO A 543 -28.25 -22.58 -1.85
N GLY A 544 -27.30 -22.40 -0.93
CA GLY A 544 -27.54 -21.89 0.41
C GLY A 544 -26.74 -20.60 0.55
N GLY A 545 -27.41 -19.45 0.49
CA GLY A 545 -26.78 -18.15 0.68
C GLY A 545 -25.97 -18.11 1.97
N ASN A 546 -24.93 -17.26 2.01
CA ASN A 546 -24.18 -16.99 3.23
C ASN A 546 -25.19 -16.67 4.34
N ALA A 547 -25.25 -17.49 5.39
CA ALA A 547 -26.35 -17.47 6.37
C ALA A 547 -26.49 -16.13 7.12
N LYS A 548 -25.46 -15.27 7.02
CA LYS A 548 -25.39 -13.93 7.64
C LYS A 548 -25.59 -12.79 6.62
N HIS A 549 -25.87 -13.11 5.34
CA HIS A 549 -26.20 -12.19 4.26
C HIS A 549 -27.57 -12.54 3.69
N VAL A 550 -28.61 -12.21 4.45
CA VAL A 550 -30.00 -12.54 4.10
C VAL A 550 -30.59 -11.40 3.29
N THR A 551 -30.74 -11.56 1.97
CA THR A 551 -31.18 -10.50 1.03
C THR A 551 -32.67 -10.53 0.71
N SER A 552 -33.39 -11.54 1.20
CA SER A 552 -34.84 -11.67 1.06
C SER A 552 -35.50 -11.61 2.42
N GLN A 553 -36.67 -10.97 2.51
CA GLN A 553 -37.41 -10.88 3.76
C GLN A 553 -37.70 -12.29 4.31
N PRO A 554 -37.38 -12.57 5.59
CA PRO A 554 -37.72 -13.84 6.21
C PRO A 554 -39.24 -14.12 6.13
N PRO A 555 -39.66 -15.35 5.74
CA PRO A 555 -41.08 -15.67 5.55
C PRO A 555 -41.96 -15.49 6.79
N ASP A 556 -41.37 -15.56 7.99
CA ASP A 556 -42.03 -15.39 9.28
C ASP A 556 -42.28 -13.91 9.63
N TRP A 557 -41.74 -12.96 8.86
CA TRP A 557 -41.99 -11.52 9.00
C TRP A 557 -43.28 -11.11 8.29
N LYS A 558 -44.42 -11.68 8.73
CA LYS A 558 -45.74 -11.47 8.10
C LYS A 558 -46.19 -10.01 8.05
N ASN A 559 -45.72 -9.19 9.00
CA ASN A 559 -46.02 -7.75 9.07
C ASN A 559 -44.91 -6.87 8.48
N GLY A 560 -43.95 -7.46 7.77
CA GLY A 560 -42.74 -6.76 7.30
C GLY A 560 -41.70 -6.53 8.40
N PRO A 561 -40.65 -5.74 8.10
CA PRO A 561 -39.66 -5.33 9.10
C PRO A 561 -40.25 -4.31 10.08
N ASP A 562 -39.85 -4.40 11.36
CA ASP A 562 -40.21 -3.40 12.39
C ASP A 562 -39.47 -2.07 12.17
N ARG A 563 -38.27 -2.14 11.59
CA ARG A 563 -37.43 -0.98 11.28
C ARG A 563 -36.81 -1.10 9.90
N THR A 564 -36.88 -0.01 9.12
CA THR A 564 -36.10 0.14 7.87
C THR A 564 -35.03 1.20 8.07
N VAL A 565 -33.80 0.90 7.67
CA VAL A 565 -32.63 1.80 7.75
C VAL A 565 -31.97 1.89 6.39
N ALA A 566 -31.58 3.09 5.98
CA ALA A 566 -30.69 3.32 4.86
C ALA A 566 -29.37 3.87 5.39
N ILE A 567 -28.25 3.39 4.87
CA ILE A 567 -26.91 3.87 5.20
C ILE A 567 -26.18 4.19 3.88
N ALA A 568 -25.42 5.27 3.86
CA ALA A 568 -24.52 5.63 2.78
C ALA A 568 -23.16 6.10 3.32
N PRO A 569 -22.08 6.02 2.53
CA PRO A 569 -20.79 6.62 2.87
C PRO A 569 -20.85 8.16 2.75
N VAL A 570 -20.09 8.85 3.59
CA VAL A 570 -19.83 10.30 3.51
C VAL A 570 -18.32 10.56 3.54
N PRO A 571 -17.84 11.74 3.08
CA PRO A 571 -16.41 12.04 3.01
C PRO A 571 -15.68 11.80 4.34
N GLY A 572 -14.45 11.29 4.23
CA GLY A 572 -13.61 10.96 5.39
C GLY A 572 -13.77 9.54 5.93
N LEU A 573 -14.18 8.59 5.08
CA LEU A 573 -14.38 7.17 5.43
C LEU A 573 -15.35 7.01 6.60
N LYS A 574 -16.56 7.55 6.47
CA LYS A 574 -17.61 7.48 7.50
C LYS A 574 -18.92 6.99 6.90
N PHE A 575 -19.77 6.40 7.75
CA PHE A 575 -21.18 6.22 7.43
C PHE A 575 -21.94 7.52 7.72
N ASP A 576 -22.99 7.80 6.97
CA ASP A 576 -23.93 8.91 7.21
C ASP A 576 -24.74 8.73 8.51
N THR A 577 -24.86 7.49 8.96
CA THR A 577 -25.55 7.08 10.17
C THR A 577 -24.51 6.62 11.18
N GLU A 578 -24.38 7.30 12.31
CA GLU A 578 -23.45 6.91 13.38
C GLU A 578 -24.10 5.97 14.40
N VAL A 579 -25.40 6.15 14.67
CA VAL A 579 -26.13 5.38 15.69
C VAL A 579 -27.51 4.95 15.17
N ILE A 580 -27.82 3.67 15.29
CA ILE A 580 -29.15 3.08 15.07
C ILE A 580 -29.66 2.58 16.42
N THR A 581 -30.73 3.15 16.96
CA THR A 581 -31.32 2.67 18.23
C THR A 581 -32.56 1.83 17.98
N VAL A 582 -32.60 0.61 18.54
CA VAL A 582 -33.71 -0.34 18.40
C VAL A 582 -33.94 -1.12 19.70
N LYS A 583 -35.11 -1.74 19.86
CA LYS A 583 -35.38 -2.68 20.95
C LYS A 583 -34.80 -4.06 20.63
N ALA A 584 -34.45 -4.83 21.66
CA ALA A 584 -34.05 -6.23 21.53
C ALA A 584 -35.08 -7.06 20.73
N GLY A 585 -34.62 -7.80 19.72
CA GLY A 585 -35.47 -8.60 18.84
C GLY A 585 -36.17 -7.83 17.70
N THR A 586 -35.87 -6.54 17.50
CA THR A 586 -36.42 -5.76 16.37
C THR A 586 -36.04 -6.38 15.02
N LYS A 587 -37.00 -6.56 14.13
CA LYS A 587 -36.79 -7.01 12.75
C LYS A 587 -36.32 -5.85 11.87
N ILE A 588 -35.09 -5.91 11.37
CA ILE A 588 -34.46 -4.81 10.63
C ILE A 588 -34.34 -5.16 9.15
N LYS A 589 -34.80 -4.25 8.29
CA LYS A 589 -34.41 -4.16 6.88
C LYS A 589 -33.37 -3.04 6.75
N LEU A 590 -32.16 -3.37 6.32
CA LEU A 590 -31.10 -2.39 6.09
C LEU A 590 -30.72 -2.34 4.63
N THR A 591 -30.67 -1.15 4.05
CA THR A 591 -30.16 -0.90 2.70
C THR A 591 -28.89 -0.07 2.79
N PHE A 592 -27.78 -0.62 2.31
CA PHE A 592 -26.55 0.13 2.11
C PHE A 592 -26.45 0.59 0.65
N GLN A 593 -26.22 1.88 0.43
CA GLN A 593 -26.03 2.47 -0.89
C GLN A 593 -24.62 3.03 -0.97
N ASN A 594 -23.78 2.45 -1.81
CA ASN A 594 -22.41 2.93 -1.97
C ASN A 594 -22.36 4.10 -2.95
N THR A 595 -22.45 5.32 -2.42
CA THR A 595 -22.34 6.56 -3.20
C THR A 595 -20.91 7.09 -3.32
N ASP A 596 -19.93 6.37 -2.78
CA ASP A 596 -18.51 6.75 -2.81
C ASP A 596 -17.85 6.33 -4.14
N ASP A 597 -16.60 6.74 -4.33
CA ASP A 597 -15.77 6.39 -5.49
C ASP A 597 -14.97 5.09 -5.31
N MET A 598 -15.16 4.38 -4.20
CA MET A 598 -14.43 3.14 -3.86
C MET A 598 -15.34 2.05 -3.27
N LEU A 599 -14.75 0.88 -3.00
CA LEU A 599 -15.46 -0.30 -2.47
C LEU A 599 -15.78 -0.16 -0.98
N HIS A 600 -17.01 -0.50 -0.59
CA HIS A 600 -17.45 -0.49 0.82
C HIS A 600 -18.41 -1.64 1.14
N ASN A 601 -18.48 -2.02 2.42
CA ASN A 601 -19.50 -2.92 2.96
C ASN A 601 -19.94 -2.46 4.35
N VAL A 602 -20.96 -3.11 4.90
CA VAL A 602 -21.40 -2.95 6.29
C VAL A 602 -21.40 -4.31 6.96
N VAL A 603 -20.67 -4.45 8.07
CA VAL A 603 -20.57 -5.67 8.85
C VAL A 603 -20.94 -5.38 10.30
N PHE A 604 -22.04 -5.95 10.78
CA PHE A 604 -22.46 -5.89 12.18
C PHE A 604 -21.71 -6.93 13.00
N THR A 605 -21.18 -6.53 14.16
CA THR A 605 -20.40 -7.41 15.02
C THR A 605 -21.02 -7.57 16.41
N THR A 606 -20.63 -8.62 17.12
CA THR A 606 -20.82 -8.68 18.58
C THR A 606 -20.12 -7.48 19.26
N PRO A 607 -20.53 -7.11 20.49
CA PRO A 607 -19.90 -6.01 21.22
C PRO A 607 -18.39 -6.22 21.35
N GLU A 608 -17.63 -5.13 21.26
CA GLU A 608 -16.16 -5.06 21.40
C GLU A 608 -15.36 -5.86 20.34
N ALA A 609 -16.01 -6.49 19.36
CA ALA A 609 -15.34 -7.34 18.37
C ALA A 609 -15.02 -6.62 17.05
N ALA A 610 -15.43 -5.37 16.87
CA ALA A 610 -15.29 -4.65 15.60
C ALA A 610 -13.83 -4.58 15.11
N ASP A 611 -12.90 -4.21 15.99
CA ASP A 611 -11.48 -4.10 15.63
C ASP A 611 -10.87 -5.47 15.32
N PHE A 612 -11.24 -6.52 16.06
CA PHE A 612 -10.81 -7.88 15.77
C PHE A 612 -11.34 -8.37 14.42
N VAL A 613 -12.62 -8.16 14.11
CA VAL A 613 -13.22 -8.55 12.83
C VAL A 613 -12.55 -7.79 11.67
N GLY A 614 -12.33 -6.48 11.81
CA GLY A 614 -11.64 -5.66 10.82
C GLY A 614 -10.19 -6.09 10.60
N ALA A 615 -9.45 -6.41 11.66
CA ALA A 615 -8.09 -6.92 11.56
C ALA A 615 -8.04 -8.29 10.86
N GLN A 616 -8.96 -9.20 11.18
CA GLN A 616 -9.04 -10.51 10.52
C GLN A 616 -9.39 -10.38 9.03
N ALA A 617 -10.27 -9.44 8.66
CA ALA A 617 -10.58 -9.13 7.28
C ALA A 617 -9.34 -8.71 6.46
N ALA A 618 -8.46 -7.92 7.07
CA ALA A 618 -7.20 -7.48 6.44
C ALA A 618 -6.20 -8.62 6.16
N THR A 619 -6.36 -9.78 6.82
CA THR A 619 -5.46 -10.94 6.65
C THR A 619 -5.92 -11.95 5.61
N MET A 620 -7.03 -11.70 4.90
CA MET A 620 -7.65 -12.66 3.98
C MET A 620 -6.87 -12.88 2.67
N GLY A 621 -5.79 -12.12 2.45
CA GLY A 621 -4.87 -12.26 1.31
C GLY A 621 -5.58 -12.14 -0.04
N LEU A 622 -5.13 -12.92 -1.03
CA LEU A 622 -5.64 -12.88 -2.41
C LEU A 622 -7.14 -13.17 -2.55
N ASN A 623 -7.76 -13.78 -1.53
CA ASN A 623 -9.16 -14.18 -1.52
C ASN A 623 -10.09 -13.15 -0.86
N GLY A 624 -9.54 -12.11 -0.22
CA GLY A 624 -10.32 -11.15 0.56
C GLY A 624 -11.51 -10.57 -0.20
N GLN A 625 -11.26 -10.00 -1.39
CA GLN A 625 -12.32 -9.40 -2.20
C GLN A 625 -13.37 -10.42 -2.70
N GLN A 626 -12.97 -11.66 -2.98
CA GLN A 626 -13.92 -12.71 -3.41
C GLN A 626 -14.86 -13.15 -2.27
N LEU A 627 -14.43 -12.92 -1.03
CA LEU A 627 -15.16 -13.21 0.19
C LEU A 627 -15.73 -11.93 0.83
N ASP A 628 -15.88 -10.87 0.04
CA ASP A 628 -16.40 -9.56 0.44
C ASP A 628 -15.64 -8.88 1.60
N TYR A 629 -14.42 -9.35 1.92
CA TYR A 629 -13.68 -9.03 3.14
C TYR A 629 -14.46 -9.33 4.43
N VAL A 630 -15.36 -10.30 4.41
CA VAL A 630 -16.11 -10.73 5.60
C VAL A 630 -15.48 -12.03 6.12
N PRO A 631 -14.69 -11.99 7.21
CA PRO A 631 -14.07 -13.19 7.74
C PRO A 631 -15.16 -14.11 8.34
N PRO A 632 -15.02 -15.45 8.21
CA PRO A 632 -16.03 -16.41 8.65
C PRO A 632 -16.00 -16.61 10.19
N LEU A 633 -16.25 -15.54 10.94
CA LEU A 633 -16.19 -15.49 12.40
C LEU A 633 -17.59 -15.55 13.00
N HIS A 634 -17.67 -16.13 14.20
CA HIS A 634 -18.91 -16.10 14.99
C HIS A 634 -19.26 -14.67 15.46
N HIS A 635 -18.26 -13.79 15.58
CA HIS A 635 -18.42 -12.37 15.91
C HIS A 635 -19.16 -11.55 14.84
N VAL A 636 -19.19 -11.99 13.58
CA VAL A 636 -20.00 -11.35 12.54
C VAL A 636 -21.46 -11.74 12.75
N LEU A 637 -22.37 -10.78 12.87
CA LEU A 637 -23.80 -11.01 13.10
C LEU A 637 -24.60 -11.00 11.81
N SER A 638 -24.36 -9.98 10.98
CA SER A 638 -25.02 -9.75 9.70
C SER A 638 -24.14 -8.85 8.85
N HIS A 639 -24.20 -8.96 7.53
CA HIS A 639 -23.40 -8.12 6.65
C HIS A 639 -24.01 -7.95 5.26
N THR A 640 -23.64 -6.87 4.58
CA THR A 640 -23.83 -6.71 3.13
C THR A 640 -22.71 -7.43 2.36
N ARG A 641 -22.88 -7.60 1.04
CA ARG A 641 -21.73 -7.85 0.15
C ARG A 641 -20.84 -6.62 0.05
N LEU A 642 -19.65 -6.77 -0.53
CA LEU A 642 -18.80 -5.64 -0.91
C LEU A 642 -19.38 -4.97 -2.17
N LEU A 643 -19.68 -3.69 -2.07
CA LEU A 643 -20.35 -2.93 -3.12
C LEU A 643 -19.38 -2.10 -3.94
N GLN A 644 -19.52 -2.17 -5.27
CA GLN A 644 -18.91 -1.24 -6.21
C GLN A 644 -19.51 0.17 -6.06
N PRO A 645 -18.82 1.22 -6.54
CA PRO A 645 -19.39 2.55 -6.68
C PRO A 645 -20.74 2.53 -7.40
N GLY A 646 -21.75 3.17 -6.81
CA GLY A 646 -23.11 3.25 -7.32
C GLY A 646 -23.99 2.01 -7.08
N GLU A 647 -23.46 0.93 -6.51
CA GLU A 647 -24.27 -0.24 -6.15
C GLU A 647 -25.02 -0.06 -4.83
N SER A 648 -26.05 -0.88 -4.63
CA SER A 648 -26.74 -1.02 -3.35
C SER A 648 -26.95 -2.50 -3.01
N ASP A 649 -27.11 -2.76 -1.72
CA ASP A 649 -27.47 -4.08 -1.20
C ASP A 649 -28.42 -3.93 0.00
N THR A 650 -29.35 -4.87 0.12
CA THR A 650 -30.38 -4.85 1.15
C THR A 650 -30.36 -6.17 1.91
N ILE A 651 -30.27 -6.07 3.23
CA ILE A 651 -30.17 -7.22 4.14
C ILE A 651 -31.27 -7.18 5.20
N TYR A 652 -31.64 -8.36 5.68
CA TYR A 652 -32.67 -8.57 6.68
C TYR A 652 -32.09 -9.33 7.86
N PHE A 653 -32.20 -8.77 9.07
CA PHE A 653 -31.72 -9.44 10.28
C PHE A 653 -32.51 -9.00 11.51
N THR A 654 -32.51 -9.84 12.54
CA THR A 654 -33.12 -9.52 13.84
C THR A 654 -32.06 -8.92 14.75
N ALA A 655 -32.37 -7.80 15.39
CA ALA A 655 -31.50 -7.20 16.41
C ALA A 655 -31.27 -8.21 17.55
N PRO A 656 -30.05 -8.31 18.10
CA PRO A 656 -29.75 -9.20 19.21
C PRO A 656 -30.73 -9.05 20.38
N ASP A 657 -31.00 -10.14 21.10
CA ASP A 657 -31.94 -10.12 22.23
C ASP A 657 -31.33 -9.48 23.50
N GLN A 658 -30.01 -9.36 23.56
CA GLN A 658 -29.31 -8.74 24.69
C GLN A 658 -29.11 -7.25 24.42
N PRO A 659 -29.57 -6.36 25.32
CA PRO A 659 -29.23 -4.94 25.25
C PRO A 659 -27.72 -4.71 25.25
N GLY A 660 -27.28 -3.71 24.50
CA GLY A 660 -25.86 -3.40 24.36
C GLY A 660 -25.57 -2.62 23.08
N ASP A 661 -24.31 -2.21 22.95
CA ASP A 661 -23.81 -1.48 21.79
C ASP A 661 -23.13 -2.47 20.84
N TYR A 662 -23.78 -2.72 19.70
CA TYR A 662 -23.30 -3.63 18.66
C TYR A 662 -22.72 -2.79 17.53
N GLN A 663 -21.40 -2.79 17.40
CA GLN A 663 -20.74 -1.98 16.38
C GLN A 663 -21.02 -2.55 14.98
N TYR A 664 -21.05 -1.67 13.99
CA TYR A 664 -20.94 -2.05 12.59
C TYR A 664 -19.81 -1.27 11.93
N VAL A 665 -19.08 -1.92 11.04
CA VAL A 665 -17.89 -1.39 10.40
C VAL A 665 -17.84 -1.71 8.92
N CYS A 666 -17.14 -0.89 8.14
CA CYS A 666 -16.65 -1.31 6.84
C CYS A 666 -15.38 -2.16 7.02
N THR A 667 -15.40 -3.40 6.55
CA THR A 667 -14.29 -4.35 6.67
C THR A 667 -13.39 -4.38 5.45
N TYR A 668 -13.64 -3.53 4.45
CA TYR A 668 -12.66 -3.29 3.40
C TYR A 668 -11.34 -2.84 4.07
N PRO A 669 -10.19 -3.47 3.76
CA PRO A 669 -8.99 -3.33 4.59
C PRO A 669 -8.55 -1.89 4.82
N GLY A 670 -8.37 -1.54 6.10
CA GLY A 670 -8.04 -0.18 6.56
C GLY A 670 -9.25 0.69 6.91
N HIS A 671 -10.45 0.42 6.37
CA HIS A 671 -11.62 1.29 6.60
C HIS A 671 -12.18 1.18 8.01
N TYR A 672 -12.15 -0.02 8.60
CA TYR A 672 -12.81 -0.28 9.89
C TYR A 672 -12.37 0.69 11.00
N LEU A 673 -11.14 1.21 10.93
CA LEU A 673 -10.58 2.18 11.88
C LEU A 673 -11.39 3.48 11.97
N LEU A 674 -11.94 3.94 10.84
CA LEU A 674 -12.64 5.23 10.73
C LEU A 674 -14.12 5.05 10.38
N MET A 675 -14.46 4.07 9.56
CA MET A 675 -15.78 3.84 8.99
C MET A 675 -16.58 2.88 9.85
N ARG A 676 -17.19 3.42 10.91
CA ARG A 676 -17.90 2.65 11.94
C ARG A 676 -19.12 3.38 12.46
N GLY A 677 -20.09 2.61 12.96
CA GLY A 677 -21.26 3.10 13.69
C GLY A 677 -21.72 2.08 14.73
N VAL A 678 -22.81 2.38 15.44
CA VAL A 678 -23.32 1.56 16.54
C VAL A 678 -24.80 1.26 16.36
N LEU A 679 -25.16 -0.03 16.37
CA LEU A 679 -26.51 -0.52 16.63
C LEU A 679 -26.71 -0.62 18.14
N LYS A 680 -27.36 0.39 18.72
CA LYS A 680 -27.71 0.44 20.13
C LYS A 680 -29.00 -0.35 20.39
N VAL A 681 -28.87 -1.50 21.04
CA VAL A 681 -30.00 -2.35 21.41
C VAL A 681 -30.43 -2.01 22.83
N VAL A 682 -31.67 -1.58 23.02
CA VAL A 682 -32.27 -1.32 24.33
C VAL A 682 -33.23 -2.45 24.73
N ALA A 683 -33.56 -2.52 26.02
CA ALA A 683 -34.55 -3.46 26.53
C ALA A 683 -35.91 -3.30 25.82
N ARG A 684 -36.67 -4.39 25.74
CA ARG A 684 -37.98 -4.43 25.07
C ARG A 684 -39.02 -3.50 25.70
#